data_AF-A0A355U3K4-F1
#
_entry.id   AF-A0A355U3K4-F1
#
_cell.length_a   1.000
_cell.length_b   1.000
_cell.length_c   1.000
_cell.angle_alpha   90.00
_cell.angle_beta   90.00
_cell.angle_gamma   90.00
#
_symmetry.space_group_name_H-M   'P 1'
#
loop_
_entity.id
_entity.type
_entity.pdbx_description
1 polymer ?
#
loop_
_entity_poly.entity_id
_entity_poly.type
_entity_poly.pdbx_seq_one_letter_code
_entity_poly.pdbx_strand_id
1 'polypeptide(L)'
;EGEKLQIDGIQFQAYNNDGSEAKVDANQIVADEHELVAGQKEGFVALKGNPEVKGSFPITVVSSEDYDQGKIVSVEVTDGDPILKEGQKISEIDFSDTELTAVYSCGNRRPVNPSDLDVSGGDKAVAFGDKVFAYVKDKKGGKNSKLEVQIVKELPLDSNISLIGFEKKSNQTTYMRKNDGSIAESENSDILSATDVAGEKKVVVKFDSAYFIKADMTIDVAFSNPQATSSGYLSSSKVANKEFSLKVNGIFKTIKKDVVTKEVSDPDKNKASMIFQTLNLKEIDLNKGENTLELSLIGENSGSISLKSLSLGAKGESPLYDFPEYQATKTLVKENSGSIDDIKYTAFNDKKKCTGYNTNVSGEKELTSLYSSFIDGGYYYTYMGSFDGTQSGFVKYELDSLEPVLYQEVHKWTDGKENYGLLGDITDIDEDRFAFISSTNLSKTQEILFYNKSNLKPIGEKVEVNFDWELNAKGLSYNKSLERFAVYAGNETRFFSNDGTFLYKRGEFSWGTIPSYTDGEGKVLNGDVSGLSGNDDFIIATTYTTNTYKYKMCVIDWEGNELYSMPESEDSCYTFDEKSSTLSWEYWEFGDPKYLPWQNRMNQVIMDGDEAYLVGCKYYTGFFLLKPKFSASFYKRVDTSILGGYVEKASSEKKTPNYTSSLSNNGKQIIFNVPNPNDKTQQLEMKHISSTVECNGEIYASYSSADGKWACIAKLTETNGIFEVEKHSEAVELLETEGNGWFKTNQIFVKDDVIGLVNSWKGTIINFDSETLERSDKGITSFEGINGKINLVSYNPDKKRYAVLLENNDLYVADEDGKALGGPILNVSKPEDTTPADNPPDVLLRQISTDSDYIYFLYGQDGCLHTWINIVDWEGNKIGTASIPLNGKIDANNIRPESFFVKDGSLYVSVRVEFKNDGQYIYKVDLDQSIFDVAA
;
A
#
# COMPACT_ATOMS: atom_id res chain seq x y z
N GLU A 1 -20.12 -48.31 38.75
CA GLU A 1 -21.37 -48.66 39.45
C GLU A 1 -21.70 -47.54 40.42
N GLY A 2 -22.97 -47.21 40.66
CA GLY A 2 -23.40 -46.17 41.62
C GLY A 2 -23.28 -44.71 41.14
N GLU A 3 -22.72 -44.49 39.94
CA GLU A 3 -22.62 -43.16 39.32
C GLU A 3 -23.78 -42.92 38.35
N LYS A 4 -24.18 -41.66 38.14
CA LYS A 4 -25.14 -41.30 37.09
C LYS A 4 -24.45 -41.24 35.72
N LEU A 5 -25.23 -41.44 34.65
CA LEU A 5 -24.74 -41.34 33.28
C LEU A 5 -24.42 -39.88 32.92
N GLN A 6 -23.13 -39.56 32.75
CA GLN A 6 -22.71 -38.29 32.13
C GLN A 6 -22.65 -38.45 30.61
N ILE A 7 -22.99 -37.38 29.89
CA ILE A 7 -23.11 -37.36 28.42
C ILE A 7 -22.09 -36.43 27.74
N ASP A 8 -21.14 -35.90 28.52
CA ASP A 8 -20.11 -35.00 28.02
C ASP A 8 -19.21 -35.72 27.01
N GLY A 9 -18.98 -35.08 25.85
CA GLY A 9 -18.24 -35.67 24.73
C GLY A 9 -19.02 -36.68 23.87
N ILE A 10 -20.29 -36.97 24.18
CA ILE A 10 -21.14 -37.81 23.33
C ILE A 10 -21.79 -36.97 22.23
N GLN A 11 -21.68 -37.42 20.98
CA GLN A 11 -22.35 -36.79 19.83
C GLN A 11 -23.74 -37.41 19.62
N PHE A 12 -24.72 -36.55 19.33
CA PHE A 12 -26.11 -36.94 19.11
C PHE A 12 -26.56 -36.57 17.70
N GLN A 13 -27.27 -37.48 17.05
CA GLN A 13 -28.00 -37.24 15.81
C GLN A 13 -29.47 -37.52 16.06
N ALA A 14 -30.33 -36.64 15.56
CA ALA A 14 -31.77 -36.79 15.63
C ALA A 14 -32.37 -36.72 14.23
N TYR A 15 -33.52 -37.37 14.05
CA TYR A 15 -34.24 -37.37 12.78
C TYR A 15 -35.71 -37.05 13.04
N ASN A 16 -36.29 -36.25 12.17
CA ASN A 16 -37.72 -36.01 12.14
C ASN A 16 -38.47 -37.27 11.68
N ASN A 17 -39.79 -37.31 11.88
CA ASN A 17 -40.64 -38.43 11.45
C ASN A 17 -40.64 -38.69 9.92
N ASP A 18 -40.15 -37.75 9.11
CA ASP A 18 -39.97 -37.89 7.66
C ASP A 18 -38.57 -38.40 7.25
N GLY A 19 -37.68 -38.64 8.23
CA GLY A 19 -36.31 -39.09 8.01
C GLY A 19 -35.29 -37.97 7.74
N SER A 20 -35.70 -36.70 7.72
CA SER A 20 -34.77 -35.57 7.64
C SER A 20 -33.98 -35.41 8.94
N GLU A 21 -32.70 -35.03 8.84
CA GLU A 21 -31.85 -34.78 10.01
C GLU A 21 -32.33 -33.52 10.76
N ALA A 22 -32.51 -33.66 12.07
CA ALA A 22 -32.89 -32.59 12.96
C ALA A 22 -31.67 -32.15 13.78
N LYS A 23 -31.33 -30.85 13.73
CA LYS A 23 -30.33 -30.28 14.63
C LYS A 23 -30.85 -30.33 16.07
N VAL A 24 -30.11 -31.02 16.93
CA VAL A 24 -30.35 -31.08 18.38
C VAL A 24 -29.04 -30.79 19.09
N ASP A 25 -29.05 -29.76 19.94
CA ASP A 25 -27.88 -29.40 20.74
C ASP A 25 -27.75 -30.33 21.96
N ALA A 26 -26.52 -30.62 22.39
CA ALA A 26 -26.28 -31.50 23.54
C ALA A 26 -26.97 -31.02 24.84
N ASN A 27 -27.17 -29.69 24.99
CA ASN A 27 -27.90 -29.10 26.12
C ASN A 27 -29.43 -29.36 26.12
N GLN A 28 -29.96 -29.89 25.00
CA GLN A 28 -31.33 -30.36 24.84
C GLN A 28 -31.45 -31.87 25.11
N ILE A 29 -30.35 -32.58 25.34
CA ILE A 29 -30.36 -34.00 25.72
C ILE A 29 -30.28 -34.13 27.24
N VAL A 30 -31.01 -35.10 27.79
CA VAL A 30 -30.99 -35.45 29.21
C VAL A 30 -30.66 -36.93 29.35
N ALA A 31 -29.65 -37.24 30.15
CA ALA A 31 -29.32 -38.63 30.50
C ALA A 31 -30.37 -39.24 31.43
N ASP A 32 -30.46 -40.57 31.45
CA ASP A 32 -31.22 -41.27 32.49
C ASP A 32 -30.64 -40.95 33.89
N GLU A 33 -31.52 -40.58 34.82
CA GLU A 33 -31.13 -40.12 36.16
C GLU A 33 -30.83 -41.25 37.15
N HIS A 34 -31.07 -42.50 36.75
CA HIS A 34 -30.78 -43.68 37.57
C HIS A 34 -29.25 -43.93 37.67
N GLU A 35 -28.83 -44.48 38.81
CA GLU A 35 -27.44 -44.92 39.01
C GLU A 35 -27.13 -46.14 38.14
N LEU A 36 -25.95 -46.13 37.52
CA LEU A 36 -25.46 -47.19 36.65
C LEU A 36 -25.10 -48.45 37.46
N VAL A 37 -25.68 -49.59 37.09
CA VAL A 37 -25.51 -50.88 37.80
C VAL A 37 -24.41 -51.72 37.14
N ALA A 38 -23.58 -52.43 37.91
CA ALA A 38 -22.55 -53.30 37.34
C ALA A 38 -23.15 -54.35 36.37
N GLY A 39 -22.53 -54.51 35.20
CA GLY A 39 -23.01 -55.37 34.12
C GLY A 39 -24.07 -54.73 33.19
N GLN A 40 -24.50 -53.50 33.45
CA GLN A 40 -25.35 -52.73 32.52
C GLN A 40 -24.61 -52.47 31.21
N LYS A 41 -25.33 -52.66 30.09
CA LYS A 41 -24.77 -52.65 28.72
C LYS A 41 -25.24 -51.49 27.85
N GLU A 42 -26.27 -50.76 28.27
CA GLU A 42 -26.84 -49.65 27.51
C GLU A 42 -27.03 -48.44 28.43
N GLY A 43 -26.60 -47.28 27.96
CA GLY A 43 -26.94 -45.96 28.51
C GLY A 43 -28.12 -45.39 27.73
N PHE A 44 -29.00 -44.66 28.43
CA PHE A 44 -30.21 -44.09 27.84
C PHE A 44 -30.21 -42.56 27.96
N VAL A 45 -30.71 -41.91 26.93
CA VAL A 45 -30.91 -40.46 26.86
C VAL A 45 -32.29 -40.14 26.30
N ALA A 46 -32.81 -38.95 26.61
CA ALA A 46 -34.06 -38.44 26.09
C ALA A 46 -33.99 -36.95 25.73
N LEU A 47 -34.87 -36.48 24.85
CA LEU A 47 -34.98 -35.06 24.52
C LEU A 47 -35.65 -34.28 25.66
N LYS A 48 -35.04 -33.17 26.07
CA LYS A 48 -35.49 -32.30 27.15
C LYS A 48 -36.87 -31.71 26.84
N GLY A 49 -37.84 -32.02 27.70
CA GLY A 49 -39.24 -31.64 27.50
C GLY A 49 -40.05 -32.60 26.60
N ASN A 50 -39.43 -33.63 26.01
CA ASN A 50 -40.11 -34.66 25.25
C ASN A 50 -39.53 -36.07 25.53
N PRO A 51 -39.87 -36.69 26.68
CA PRO A 51 -39.26 -37.94 27.14
C PRO A 51 -39.64 -39.18 26.31
N GLU A 52 -40.54 -39.05 25.33
CA GLU A 52 -40.86 -40.11 24.35
C GLU A 52 -39.74 -40.30 23.32
N VAL A 53 -39.00 -39.22 22.99
CA VAL A 53 -37.88 -39.26 22.04
C VAL A 53 -36.63 -39.71 22.80
N LYS A 54 -36.28 -40.99 22.66
CA LYS A 54 -35.18 -41.64 23.38
C LYS A 54 -34.09 -42.13 22.44
N GLY A 55 -32.84 -42.00 22.89
CA GLY A 55 -31.67 -42.67 22.31
C GLY A 55 -31.08 -43.68 23.30
N SER A 56 -30.39 -44.69 22.77
CA SER A 56 -29.57 -45.60 23.56
C SER A 56 -28.22 -45.83 22.90
N PHE A 57 -27.20 -46.08 23.71
CA PHE A 57 -25.85 -46.37 23.23
C PHE A 57 -25.17 -47.42 24.13
N PRO A 58 -24.26 -48.24 23.59
CA PRO A 58 -23.58 -49.26 24.37
C PRO A 58 -22.66 -48.63 25.43
N ILE A 59 -22.72 -49.16 26.65
CA ILE A 59 -21.82 -48.82 27.76
C ILE A 59 -21.27 -50.10 28.40
N THR A 60 -20.29 -49.96 29.28
CA THR A 60 -19.82 -51.05 30.14
C THR A 60 -19.68 -50.51 31.54
N VAL A 61 -20.48 -51.04 32.47
CA VAL A 61 -20.46 -50.64 33.87
C VAL A 61 -19.83 -51.75 34.71
N VAL A 62 -18.86 -51.39 35.53
CA VAL A 62 -18.12 -52.29 36.43
C VAL A 62 -18.23 -51.79 37.88
N SER A 63 -17.96 -52.68 38.84
CA SER A 63 -17.82 -52.33 40.26
C SER A 63 -16.55 -51.49 40.48
N SER A 64 -16.47 -50.74 41.58
CA SER A 64 -15.27 -50.00 41.94
C SER A 64 -14.13 -50.90 42.46
N GLU A 65 -14.44 -52.09 42.98
CA GLU A 65 -13.46 -53.06 43.48
C GLU A 65 -12.77 -53.82 42.33
N ASP A 66 -13.48 -54.04 41.22
CA ASP A 66 -12.96 -54.69 40.02
C ASP A 66 -12.27 -53.71 39.04
N TYR A 67 -12.22 -52.40 39.37
CA TYR A 67 -11.78 -51.35 38.44
C TYR A 67 -10.48 -50.66 38.86
N ASP A 68 -9.36 -51.15 38.32
CA ASP A 68 -8.13 -50.36 38.26
C ASP A 68 -8.18 -49.43 37.02
N GLN A 69 -8.24 -48.12 37.27
CA GLN A 69 -8.08 -47.10 36.23
C GLN A 69 -6.68 -47.20 35.58
N GLY A 70 -5.70 -47.74 36.29
CA GLY A 70 -4.33 -47.94 35.84
C GLY A 70 -3.54 -46.63 35.78
N LYS A 71 -2.46 -46.62 35.01
CA LYS A 71 -1.52 -45.50 34.96
C LYS A 71 -1.92 -44.48 33.90
N ILE A 72 -1.56 -43.21 34.12
CA ILE A 72 -1.62 -42.19 33.08
C ILE A 72 -0.65 -42.58 31.94
N VAL A 73 -1.20 -42.66 30.73
CA VAL A 73 -0.48 -43.02 29.49
C VAL A 73 -0.14 -41.77 28.68
N SER A 74 -1.07 -40.81 28.62
CA SER A 74 -0.86 -39.47 28.08
C SER A 74 -1.65 -38.41 28.87
N VAL A 75 -1.21 -37.16 28.77
CA VAL A 75 -1.95 -35.96 29.14
C VAL A 75 -2.10 -35.13 27.87
N GLU A 76 -3.31 -34.63 27.63
CA GLU A 76 -3.71 -33.84 26.47
C GLU A 76 -4.28 -32.50 26.99
N VAL A 77 -4.06 -31.40 26.26
CA VAL A 77 -4.75 -30.13 26.49
C VAL A 77 -6.13 -30.23 25.85
N THR A 78 -7.18 -29.89 26.57
CA THR A 78 -8.58 -29.93 26.06
C THR A 78 -9.20 -28.56 25.87
N ASP A 79 -8.77 -27.54 26.62
CA ASP A 79 -9.11 -26.13 26.38
C ASP A 79 -7.96 -25.23 26.86
N GLY A 80 -7.88 -24.03 26.31
CA GLY A 80 -6.80 -23.07 26.53
C GLY A 80 -5.44 -23.55 26.02
N ASP A 81 -4.38 -22.85 26.46
CA ASP A 81 -2.99 -23.17 26.11
C ASP A 81 -2.09 -23.05 27.36
N PRO A 82 -1.08 -23.94 27.53
CA PRO A 82 -0.02 -23.75 28.50
C PRO A 82 0.83 -22.52 28.12
N ILE A 83 1.08 -21.62 29.07
CA ILE A 83 1.73 -20.32 28.79
C ILE A 83 3.09 -20.19 29.50
N LEU A 84 4.05 -19.58 28.82
CA LEU A 84 5.29 -19.03 29.41
C LEU A 84 5.50 -17.60 28.94
N LYS A 85 5.88 -16.68 29.83
CA LYS A 85 6.36 -15.36 29.41
C LYS A 85 7.81 -15.46 28.90
N GLU A 86 8.18 -14.58 27.97
CA GLU A 86 9.58 -14.44 27.52
C GLU A 86 10.53 -14.28 28.73
N GLY A 87 11.62 -15.04 28.74
CA GLY A 87 12.59 -15.07 29.83
C GLY A 87 12.31 -16.10 30.93
N GLN A 88 11.09 -16.65 31.05
CA GLN A 88 10.79 -17.70 32.03
C GLN A 88 11.39 -19.06 31.65
N LYS A 89 11.52 -19.94 32.65
CA LYS A 89 11.94 -21.34 32.46
C LYS A 89 10.75 -22.26 32.21
N ILE A 90 10.97 -23.40 31.56
CA ILE A 90 9.92 -24.42 31.33
C ILE A 90 9.31 -24.95 32.65
N SER A 91 10.05 -24.90 33.77
CA SER A 91 9.55 -25.24 35.11
C SER A 91 8.57 -24.22 35.71
N GLU A 92 8.42 -23.05 35.11
CA GLU A 92 7.58 -21.93 35.56
C GLU A 92 6.32 -21.78 34.68
N ILE A 93 5.98 -22.80 33.91
CA ILE A 93 4.84 -22.83 33.00
C ILE A 93 3.53 -22.59 33.76
N ASP A 94 2.71 -21.69 33.22
CA ASP A 94 1.38 -21.41 33.73
C ASP A 94 0.34 -22.31 33.05
N PHE A 95 -0.57 -22.81 33.87
CA PHE A 95 -1.73 -23.63 33.49
C PHE A 95 -3.04 -23.06 34.04
N SER A 96 -3.04 -21.81 34.53
CA SER A 96 -4.19 -21.15 35.17
C SER A 96 -5.44 -21.16 34.29
N ASP A 97 -5.26 -20.90 32.99
CA ASP A 97 -6.29 -20.92 31.96
C ASP A 97 -6.16 -22.14 31.01
N THR A 98 -5.59 -23.26 31.47
CA THR A 98 -5.45 -24.50 30.67
C THR A 98 -6.22 -25.67 31.28
N GLU A 99 -7.13 -26.28 30.52
CA GLU A 99 -7.74 -27.55 30.90
C GLU A 99 -6.89 -28.74 30.40
N LEU A 100 -6.49 -29.62 31.33
CA LEU A 100 -5.73 -30.82 31.05
C LEU A 100 -6.57 -32.08 31.28
N THR A 101 -6.53 -33.00 30.33
CA THR A 101 -7.18 -34.31 30.42
C THR A 101 -6.14 -35.43 30.37
N ALA A 102 -6.14 -36.30 31.38
CA ALA A 102 -5.33 -37.51 31.42
C ALA A 102 -6.05 -38.69 30.74
N VAL A 103 -5.33 -39.39 29.87
CA VAL A 103 -5.73 -40.68 29.30
C VAL A 103 -5.06 -41.79 30.10
N TYR A 104 -5.87 -42.69 30.66
CA TYR A 104 -5.41 -43.79 31.51
C TYR A 104 -5.26 -45.09 30.71
N SER A 105 -4.51 -46.05 31.25
CA SER A 105 -4.24 -47.33 30.55
C SER A 105 -5.46 -48.22 30.35
N CYS A 106 -6.56 -47.96 31.06
CA CYS A 106 -7.88 -48.56 30.80
C CYS A 106 -8.65 -47.93 29.62
N GLY A 107 -8.15 -46.84 29.04
CA GLY A 107 -8.81 -46.07 27.98
C GLY A 107 -9.63 -44.86 28.47
N ASN A 108 -9.88 -44.72 29.78
CA ASN A 108 -10.63 -43.58 30.32
C ASN A 108 -9.89 -42.26 30.08
N ARG A 109 -10.67 -41.22 29.82
CA ARG A 109 -10.27 -39.81 29.80
C ARG A 109 -10.87 -39.12 31.01
N ARG A 110 -10.09 -38.37 31.80
CA ARG A 110 -10.59 -37.54 32.91
C ARG A 110 -9.76 -36.26 33.05
N PRO A 111 -10.36 -35.13 33.49
CA PRO A 111 -9.60 -33.95 33.89
C PRO A 111 -8.52 -34.30 34.92
N VAL A 112 -7.34 -33.70 34.80
CA VAL A 112 -6.22 -33.83 35.74
C VAL A 112 -5.80 -32.45 36.21
N ASN A 113 -5.59 -32.30 37.51
CA ASN A 113 -5.13 -31.03 38.07
C ASN A 113 -3.64 -30.84 37.73
N PRO A 114 -3.19 -29.68 37.20
CA PRO A 114 -1.78 -29.43 36.93
C PRO A 114 -0.86 -29.67 38.14
N SER A 115 -1.37 -29.47 39.37
CA SER A 115 -0.62 -29.72 40.61
C SER A 115 -0.32 -31.20 40.89
N ASP A 116 -1.01 -32.16 40.25
CA ASP A 116 -0.69 -33.60 40.32
C ASP A 116 0.44 -34.02 39.36
N LEU A 117 0.84 -33.12 38.44
CA LEU A 117 1.87 -33.38 37.44
C LEU A 117 3.23 -32.81 37.88
N ASP A 118 4.29 -33.50 37.47
CA ASP A 118 5.66 -32.97 37.43
C ASP A 118 5.92 -32.45 36.02
N VAL A 119 6.32 -31.19 35.89
CA VAL A 119 6.83 -30.62 34.64
C VAL A 119 8.33 -30.93 34.53
N SER A 120 8.76 -31.44 33.39
CA SER A 120 10.17 -31.66 33.06
C SER A 120 10.57 -30.91 31.79
N GLY A 121 11.72 -30.23 31.87
CA GLY A 121 12.24 -29.30 30.87
C GLY A 121 13.48 -28.61 31.44
N GLY A 122 14.34 -28.04 30.59
CA GLY A 122 15.59 -27.45 31.03
C GLY A 122 15.42 -26.10 31.73
N ASP A 123 16.35 -25.77 32.63
CA ASP A 123 16.50 -24.46 33.32
C ASP A 123 16.79 -23.26 32.38
N LYS A 124 16.68 -23.43 31.07
CA LYS A 124 16.96 -22.37 30.09
C LYS A 124 15.74 -21.46 29.98
N ALA A 125 15.98 -20.15 30.08
CA ALA A 125 15.00 -19.13 29.71
C ALA A 125 14.55 -19.30 28.25
N VAL A 126 13.26 -19.18 27.99
CA VAL A 126 12.67 -19.23 26.64
C VAL A 126 12.71 -17.85 25.98
N ALA A 127 13.02 -17.79 24.69
CA ALA A 127 12.93 -16.56 23.89
C ALA A 127 11.61 -16.50 23.12
N PHE A 128 11.07 -15.31 22.87
CA PHE A 128 9.87 -15.20 22.06
C PHE A 128 10.11 -15.71 20.63
N GLY A 129 9.27 -16.64 20.21
CA GLY A 129 9.39 -17.36 18.95
C GLY A 129 10.11 -18.71 19.01
N ASP A 130 10.67 -19.11 20.17
CA ASP A 130 11.15 -20.49 20.34
C ASP A 130 9.98 -21.49 20.20
N LYS A 131 10.18 -22.62 19.50
CA LYS A 131 9.22 -23.73 19.51
C LYS A 131 9.46 -24.62 20.74
N VAL A 132 8.70 -24.34 21.81
CA VAL A 132 8.88 -24.98 23.13
C VAL A 132 7.85 -26.08 23.37
N PHE A 133 8.32 -27.17 23.98
CA PHE A 133 7.48 -28.26 24.44
C PHE A 133 7.79 -28.58 25.91
N ALA A 134 6.75 -28.64 26.74
CA ALA A 134 6.84 -29.10 28.12
C ALA A 134 6.61 -30.62 28.18
N TYR A 135 7.40 -31.33 28.99
CA TYR A 135 7.21 -32.77 29.20
C TYR A 135 6.61 -33.02 30.58
N VAL A 136 5.30 -33.23 30.65
CA VAL A 136 4.59 -33.49 31.91
C VAL A 136 4.50 -34.99 32.21
N LYS A 137 4.57 -35.38 33.47
CA LYS A 137 4.37 -36.76 33.93
C LYS A 137 3.56 -36.80 35.23
N ASP A 138 2.90 -37.90 35.51
CA ASP A 138 2.32 -38.19 36.83
C ASP A 138 3.43 -38.24 37.90
N LYS A 139 3.23 -37.53 39.03
CA LYS A 139 4.09 -37.61 40.23
C LYS A 139 4.22 -39.03 40.81
N LYS A 140 3.22 -39.89 40.59
CA LYS A 140 3.22 -41.31 40.98
C LYS A 140 3.94 -42.22 39.97
N GLY A 141 4.39 -41.66 38.84
CA GLY A 141 5.17 -42.34 37.81
C GLY A 141 4.32 -42.80 36.61
N GLY A 142 4.60 -42.21 35.45
CA GLY A 142 3.96 -42.52 34.16
C GLY A 142 4.91 -42.28 32.99
N LYS A 143 4.37 -42.23 31.77
CA LYS A 143 5.12 -41.75 30.59
C LYS A 143 5.14 -40.22 30.57
N ASN A 144 6.21 -39.64 30.05
CA ASN A 144 6.24 -38.22 29.73
C ASN A 144 5.27 -37.94 28.57
N SER A 145 4.34 -37.03 28.79
CA SER A 145 3.45 -36.46 27.79
C SER A 145 4.03 -35.14 27.30
N LYS A 146 3.98 -34.90 26.00
CA LYS A 146 4.57 -33.74 25.36
C LYS A 146 3.47 -32.72 25.08
N LEU A 147 3.48 -31.59 25.80
CA LEU A 147 2.56 -30.46 25.58
C LEU A 147 3.29 -29.38 24.79
N GLU A 148 2.59 -28.75 23.84
CA GLU A 148 3.06 -27.54 23.15
C GLU A 148 2.76 -26.32 24.04
N VAL A 149 3.63 -25.31 23.99
CA VAL A 149 3.58 -24.17 24.92
C VAL A 149 3.54 -22.87 24.12
N GLN A 150 2.61 -21.99 24.48
CA GLN A 150 2.56 -20.63 23.93
C GLN A 150 3.54 -19.74 24.70
N ILE A 151 4.44 -19.07 24.00
CA ILE A 151 5.33 -18.07 24.56
C ILE A 151 4.68 -16.69 24.39
N VAL A 152 4.48 -15.98 25.49
CA VAL A 152 3.90 -14.65 25.53
C VAL A 152 4.99 -13.60 25.71
N LYS A 153 5.01 -12.60 24.83
CA LYS A 153 5.83 -11.39 24.94
C LYS A 153 4.92 -10.23 25.28
N GLU A 154 5.08 -9.68 26.48
CA GLU A 154 4.48 -8.40 26.85
C GLU A 154 5.24 -7.28 26.13
N LEU A 155 4.51 -6.33 25.56
CA LEU A 155 5.06 -5.18 24.86
C LEU A 155 4.86 -3.94 25.75
N PRO A 156 5.86 -3.56 26.58
CA PRO A 156 5.67 -2.57 27.63
C PRO A 156 5.45 -1.17 27.06
N LEU A 157 4.47 -0.46 27.61
CA LEU A 157 4.00 0.83 27.13
C LEU A 157 4.84 2.01 27.67
N ASP A 158 6.18 1.91 27.60
CA ASP A 158 7.09 2.83 28.28
C ASP A 158 8.32 3.33 27.48
N SER A 159 9.11 2.45 26.83
CA SER A 159 10.45 2.84 26.35
C SER A 159 10.75 2.58 24.87
N ASN A 160 10.08 1.59 24.24
CA ASN A 160 10.30 1.21 22.83
C ASN A 160 9.07 1.50 21.94
N ILE A 161 8.30 2.52 22.32
CA ILE A 161 7.06 2.90 21.63
C ILE A 161 7.12 4.35 21.14
N SER A 162 6.79 4.55 19.87
CA SER A 162 6.42 5.87 19.35
C SER A 162 4.91 6.06 19.46
N LEU A 163 4.50 7.16 20.09
CA LEU A 163 3.11 7.53 20.33
C LEU A 163 2.81 8.81 19.54
N ILE A 164 1.82 8.76 18.66
CA ILE A 164 1.24 9.95 18.02
C ILE A 164 -0.21 10.02 18.44
N GLY A 165 -0.65 11.18 18.96
CA GLY A 165 -2.04 11.39 19.38
C GLY A 165 -2.49 10.60 20.61
N PHE A 166 -1.58 9.96 21.36
CA PHE A 166 -1.83 9.28 22.63
C PHE A 166 -1.05 9.93 23.78
N GLU A 167 -1.68 10.00 24.96
CA GLU A 167 -1.07 10.43 26.22
C GLU A 167 -0.97 9.26 27.22
N LYS A 168 0.16 9.16 27.94
CA LYS A 168 0.34 8.15 28.99
C LYS A 168 -0.22 8.66 30.32
N LYS A 169 -1.17 7.93 30.90
CA LYS A 169 -1.75 8.19 32.23
C LYS A 169 -1.31 7.11 33.20
N SER A 170 -0.48 7.47 34.17
CA SER A 170 0.02 6.51 35.16
C SER A 170 -0.94 6.29 36.34
N ASN A 171 -0.82 5.12 36.97
CA ASN A 171 -1.52 4.75 38.21
C ASN A 171 -3.05 5.02 38.15
N GLN A 172 -3.69 4.67 37.03
CA GLN A 172 -5.14 4.75 36.87
C GLN A 172 -5.80 3.49 37.42
N THR A 173 -6.90 3.65 38.16
CA THR A 173 -7.73 2.51 38.60
C THR A 173 -8.49 1.96 37.39
N THR A 174 -8.22 0.71 37.03
CA THR A 174 -8.79 0.06 35.85
C THR A 174 -9.69 -1.11 36.25
N TYR A 175 -10.60 -1.49 35.35
CA TYR A 175 -11.52 -2.61 35.55
C TYR A 175 -11.43 -3.54 34.35
N MET A 176 -11.55 -4.85 34.55
CA MET A 176 -11.56 -5.84 33.46
C MET A 176 -12.96 -6.46 33.35
N ARG A 177 -13.50 -6.49 32.12
CA ARG A 177 -14.72 -7.24 31.80
C ARG A 177 -14.38 -8.71 31.58
N LYS A 178 -14.94 -9.61 32.39
CA LYS A 178 -14.77 -11.06 32.24
C LYS A 178 -15.66 -11.65 31.13
N ASN A 179 -15.36 -12.87 30.73
CA ASN A 179 -16.13 -13.62 29.71
C ASN A 179 -17.60 -13.82 30.11
N ASP A 180 -17.87 -14.07 31.40
CA ASP A 180 -19.21 -14.21 31.99
C ASP A 180 -20.01 -12.88 32.04
N GLY A 181 -19.39 -11.75 31.69
CA GLY A 181 -20.00 -10.42 31.74
C GLY A 181 -19.84 -9.68 33.08
N SER A 182 -19.24 -10.31 34.09
CA SER A 182 -18.90 -9.63 35.34
C SER A 182 -17.74 -8.63 35.14
N ILE A 183 -17.69 -7.61 36.00
CA ILE A 183 -16.62 -6.61 36.01
C ILE A 183 -15.79 -6.85 37.27
N ALA A 184 -14.50 -7.13 37.10
CA ALA A 184 -13.55 -7.15 38.20
C ALA A 184 -12.79 -5.83 38.29
N GLU A 185 -12.61 -5.31 39.50
CA GLU A 185 -11.60 -4.30 39.76
C GLU A 185 -10.21 -4.90 39.49
N SER A 186 -9.37 -4.13 38.81
CA SER A 186 -8.00 -4.51 38.45
C SER A 186 -7.03 -3.54 39.12
N GLU A 187 -5.76 -3.91 39.15
CA GLU A 187 -4.73 -3.08 39.80
C GLU A 187 -4.59 -1.72 39.10
N ASN A 188 -4.11 -0.74 39.87
CA ASN A 188 -3.73 0.55 39.32
C ASN A 188 -2.62 0.34 38.28
N SER A 189 -2.85 0.80 37.06
CA SER A 189 -1.96 0.55 35.92
C SER A 189 -1.71 1.82 35.13
N ASP A 190 -0.61 1.81 34.38
CA ASP A 190 -0.36 2.81 33.35
C ASP A 190 -1.22 2.47 32.12
N ILE A 191 -1.87 3.48 31.55
CA ILE A 191 -2.67 3.35 30.33
C ILE A 191 -2.26 4.42 29.30
N LEU A 192 -2.53 4.15 28.02
CA LEU A 192 -2.43 5.12 26.94
C LEU A 192 -3.84 5.58 26.55
N SER A 193 -4.20 6.83 26.82
CA SER A 193 -5.44 7.42 26.31
C SER A 193 -5.20 8.12 24.99
N ALA A 194 -6.09 7.93 24.02
CA ALA A 194 -6.14 8.79 22.86
C ALA A 194 -6.47 10.24 23.28
N THR A 195 -5.88 11.21 22.59
CA THR A 195 -6.12 12.63 22.80
C THR A 195 -7.25 13.13 21.90
N ASP A 196 -7.91 14.22 22.31
CA ASP A 196 -8.96 14.89 21.51
C ASP A 196 -8.40 15.78 20.38
N VAL A 197 -7.08 15.83 20.20
CA VAL A 197 -6.44 16.60 19.12
C VAL A 197 -6.76 15.98 17.76
N ALA A 198 -7.03 16.83 16.77
CA ALA A 198 -7.23 16.41 15.39
C ALA A 198 -5.90 16.00 14.75
N GLY A 199 -5.87 14.83 14.10
CA GLY A 199 -4.66 14.26 13.49
C GLY A 199 -4.62 12.73 13.65
N GLU A 200 -3.54 12.12 13.16
CA GLU A 200 -3.30 10.67 13.33
C GLU A 200 -3.16 10.28 14.79
N LYS A 201 -3.70 9.10 15.13
CA LYS A 201 -3.55 8.50 16.46
C LYS A 201 -3.00 7.09 16.28
N LYS A 202 -1.74 6.88 16.64
CA LYS A 202 -1.07 5.58 16.47
C LYS A 202 -0.07 5.25 17.57
N VAL A 203 0.05 3.95 17.81
CA VAL A 203 1.01 3.33 18.72
C VAL A 203 1.92 2.44 17.86
N VAL A 204 3.21 2.77 17.79
CA VAL A 204 4.20 2.00 17.03
C VAL A 204 5.19 1.36 18.00
N VAL A 205 5.27 0.03 18.00
CA VAL A 205 6.11 -0.76 18.90
C VAL A 205 7.18 -1.50 18.12
N LYS A 206 8.43 -1.48 18.62
CA LYS A 206 9.52 -2.32 18.11
C LYS A 206 9.86 -3.45 19.07
N PHE A 207 10.08 -4.65 18.54
CA PHE A 207 10.46 -5.84 19.33
C PHE A 207 11.17 -6.89 18.47
N ASP A 208 12.01 -7.72 19.10
CA ASP A 208 12.66 -8.85 18.43
C ASP A 208 11.86 -10.16 18.55
N SER A 209 11.93 -10.97 17.49
CA SER A 209 11.56 -12.39 17.48
C SER A 209 12.78 -13.27 17.14
N ALA A 210 12.94 -14.40 17.84
CA ALA A 210 14.06 -15.32 17.61
C ALA A 210 13.99 -16.05 16.25
N TYR A 211 12.77 -16.18 15.68
CA TYR A 211 12.49 -16.96 14.48
C TYR A 211 11.41 -16.28 13.60
N PHE A 212 11.25 -16.80 12.39
CA PHE A 212 10.09 -16.49 11.56
C PHE A 212 8.88 -17.28 12.11
N ILE A 213 7.87 -16.60 12.63
CA ILE A 213 6.75 -17.19 13.42
C ILE A 213 5.38 -16.57 13.09
N LYS A 214 4.29 -17.33 13.29
CA LYS A 214 2.96 -16.77 13.52
C LYS A 214 2.79 -16.45 15.00
N ALA A 215 2.09 -15.35 15.28
CA ALA A 215 1.64 -14.98 16.61
C ALA A 215 0.18 -14.53 16.57
N ASP A 216 -0.48 -14.59 17.72
CA ASP A 216 -1.72 -13.86 18.00
C ASP A 216 -1.37 -12.63 18.86
N MET A 217 -2.03 -11.50 18.58
CA MET A 217 -1.85 -10.23 19.29
C MET A 217 -3.05 -9.99 20.20
N THR A 218 -2.79 -9.71 21.48
CA THR A 218 -3.79 -9.43 22.50
C THR A 218 -3.72 -7.96 22.91
N ILE A 219 -4.87 -7.27 22.90
CA ILE A 219 -4.98 -5.84 23.21
C ILE A 219 -6.07 -5.65 24.28
N ASP A 220 -5.73 -5.03 25.41
CA ASP A 220 -6.75 -4.58 26.36
C ASP A 220 -7.18 -3.14 26.04
N VAL A 221 -8.45 -2.96 25.67
CA VAL A 221 -9.01 -1.66 25.24
C VAL A 221 -10.28 -1.26 26.00
N ALA A 222 -10.38 0.03 26.33
CA ALA A 222 -11.57 0.67 26.86
C ALA A 222 -12.01 1.83 25.94
N PHE A 223 -13.32 2.08 25.85
CA PHE A 223 -13.87 3.25 25.16
C PHE A 223 -14.28 4.30 26.19
N SER A 224 -13.59 5.44 26.19
CA SER A 224 -13.57 6.38 27.33
C SER A 224 -14.74 7.37 27.38
N ASN A 225 -15.69 7.32 26.43
CA ASN A 225 -16.83 8.23 26.37
C ASN A 225 -18.18 7.49 26.31
N PRO A 226 -18.59 6.81 27.40
CA PRO A 226 -19.87 6.11 27.46
C PRO A 226 -21.06 7.08 27.50
N GLN A 227 -22.12 6.75 26.77
CA GLN A 227 -23.34 7.55 26.67
C GLN A 227 -24.20 7.43 27.94
N ALA A 228 -24.83 8.53 28.36
CA ALA A 228 -25.73 8.53 29.51
C ALA A 228 -27.09 7.88 29.15
N THR A 229 -27.59 7.01 30.03
CA THR A 229 -28.87 6.32 29.91
C THR A 229 -29.70 6.49 31.19
N SER A 230 -30.94 5.98 31.20
CA SER A 230 -31.81 6.01 32.39
C SER A 230 -31.33 5.12 33.55
N SER A 231 -30.36 4.23 33.31
CA SER A 231 -29.84 3.27 34.29
C SER A 231 -28.35 3.44 34.62
N GLY A 232 -27.64 4.38 33.99
CA GLY A 232 -26.21 4.62 34.20
C GLY A 232 -25.52 5.14 32.93
N TYR A 233 -24.28 4.72 32.71
CA TYR A 233 -23.49 5.02 31.52
C TYR A 233 -23.26 3.75 30.71
N LEU A 234 -23.33 3.86 29.38
CA LEU A 234 -23.30 2.74 28.43
C LEU A 234 -22.22 2.96 27.37
N SER A 235 -21.30 2.01 27.22
CA SER A 235 -20.44 1.91 26.04
C SER A 235 -21.02 0.87 25.08
N SER A 236 -21.34 1.29 23.85
CA SER A 236 -21.84 0.39 22.81
C SER A 236 -20.76 -0.56 22.29
N SER A 237 -21.19 -1.67 21.69
CA SER A 237 -20.30 -2.60 20.99
C SER A 237 -19.65 -1.93 19.77
N LYS A 238 -18.33 -2.09 19.63
CA LYS A 238 -17.56 -1.59 18.49
C LYS A 238 -16.90 -2.73 17.73
N VAL A 239 -16.96 -2.67 16.40
CA VAL A 239 -16.27 -3.62 15.51
C VAL A 239 -14.82 -3.18 15.36
N ALA A 240 -13.87 -4.02 15.74
CA ALA A 240 -12.46 -3.63 15.83
C ALA A 240 -11.89 -3.13 14.50
N ASN A 241 -12.29 -3.73 13.37
CA ASN A 241 -11.83 -3.32 12.05
C ASN A 241 -12.36 -1.96 11.55
N LYS A 242 -13.30 -1.33 12.30
CA LYS A 242 -13.76 0.05 12.07
C LYS A 242 -13.12 1.08 13.00
N GLU A 243 -12.50 0.62 14.10
CA GLU A 243 -11.86 1.50 15.09
C GLU A 243 -10.33 1.47 14.93
N PHE A 244 -9.76 0.32 14.54
CA PHE A 244 -8.32 0.08 14.42
C PHE A 244 -7.90 -0.31 13.00
N SER A 245 -6.70 0.11 12.63
CA SER A 245 -5.90 -0.48 11.56
C SER A 245 -4.61 -1.03 12.16
N LEU A 246 -4.18 -2.20 11.71
CA LEU A 246 -2.95 -2.85 12.14
C LEU A 246 -1.99 -2.97 10.95
N LYS A 247 -0.73 -2.58 11.15
CA LYS A 247 0.38 -2.96 10.28
C LYS A 247 1.43 -3.74 11.07
N VAL A 248 2.02 -4.74 10.41
CA VAL A 248 3.15 -5.51 10.92
C VAL A 248 4.24 -5.45 9.85
N ASN A 249 5.42 -4.97 10.23
CA ASN A 249 6.57 -4.73 9.34
C ASN A 249 6.22 -3.87 8.10
N GLY A 250 5.33 -2.88 8.30
CA GLY A 250 4.83 -1.98 7.25
C GLY A 250 3.66 -2.54 6.43
N ILE A 251 3.35 -3.83 6.54
CA ILE A 251 2.28 -4.51 5.79
C ILE A 251 0.99 -4.44 6.60
N PHE A 252 -0.11 -3.96 6.01
CA PHE A 252 -1.43 -4.00 6.65
C PHE A 252 -1.86 -5.45 6.96
N LYS A 253 -2.51 -5.64 8.11
CA LYS A 253 -3.07 -6.93 8.53
C LYS A 253 -4.58 -6.81 8.76
N THR A 254 -5.34 -7.67 8.10
CA THR A 254 -6.79 -7.71 8.14
C THR A 254 -7.30 -8.01 9.55
N ILE A 255 -7.98 -7.05 10.18
CA ILE A 255 -8.73 -7.30 11.41
C ILE A 255 -10.09 -7.89 11.02
N LYS A 256 -10.39 -9.11 11.50
CA LYS A 256 -11.62 -9.82 11.15
C LYS A 256 -12.86 -9.11 11.73
N LYS A 257 -13.96 -9.08 10.96
CA LYS A 257 -15.20 -8.31 11.29
C LYS A 257 -15.98 -8.86 12.49
N ASP A 258 -15.69 -10.08 12.93
CA ASP A 258 -16.25 -10.74 14.11
C ASP A 258 -15.55 -10.35 15.42
N VAL A 259 -14.39 -9.69 15.34
CA VAL A 259 -13.71 -9.09 16.49
C VAL A 259 -14.49 -7.84 16.93
N VAL A 260 -15.41 -8.03 17.87
CA VAL A 260 -16.34 -6.99 18.35
C VAL A 260 -16.26 -6.87 19.87
N THR A 261 -16.08 -5.65 20.40
CA THR A 261 -16.20 -5.42 21.85
C THR A 261 -17.65 -5.55 22.29
N LYS A 262 -17.87 -6.10 23.48
CA LYS A 262 -19.23 -6.26 24.03
C LYS A 262 -19.70 -4.94 24.65
N GLU A 263 -21.01 -4.78 24.74
CA GLU A 263 -21.62 -3.68 25.48
C GLU A 263 -21.19 -3.73 26.97
N VAL A 264 -20.99 -2.54 27.54
CA VAL A 264 -20.60 -2.34 28.94
C VAL A 264 -21.51 -1.28 29.55
N SER A 265 -22.07 -1.55 30.73
CA SER A 265 -22.81 -0.56 31.52
C SER A 265 -22.31 -0.50 32.96
N ASP A 266 -22.24 0.71 33.52
CA ASP A 266 -21.98 0.96 34.94
C ASP A 266 -22.69 2.27 35.39
N PRO A 267 -23.20 2.36 36.63
CA PRO A 267 -23.76 3.60 37.15
C PRO A 267 -22.77 4.78 37.25
N ASP A 268 -21.46 4.52 37.39
CA ASP A 268 -20.42 5.54 37.44
C ASP A 268 -19.75 5.74 36.06
N LYS A 269 -19.78 6.97 35.55
CA LYS A 269 -19.15 7.34 34.28
C LYS A 269 -17.66 7.00 34.24
N ASN A 270 -16.93 7.31 35.32
CA ASN A 270 -15.48 7.15 35.38
C ASN A 270 -15.09 5.68 35.39
N LYS A 271 -15.91 4.84 36.03
CA LYS A 271 -15.79 3.38 35.99
C LYS A 271 -16.14 2.84 34.61
N ALA A 272 -17.27 3.25 34.04
CA ALA A 272 -17.69 2.87 32.68
C ALA A 272 -16.62 3.18 31.61
N SER A 273 -15.93 4.32 31.70
CA SER A 273 -14.83 4.71 30.78
C SER A 273 -13.51 3.94 30.99
N MET A 274 -13.37 3.18 32.08
CA MET A 274 -12.16 2.47 32.48
C MET A 274 -12.35 0.94 32.58
N ILE A 275 -13.44 0.42 31.99
CA ILE A 275 -13.66 -1.02 31.83
C ILE A 275 -13.02 -1.47 30.51
N PHE A 276 -11.90 -2.16 30.65
CA PHE A 276 -11.14 -2.75 29.55
C PHE A 276 -11.72 -4.10 29.14
N GLN A 277 -11.63 -4.36 27.84
CA GLN A 277 -12.01 -5.60 27.19
C GLN A 277 -10.82 -6.10 26.36
N THR A 278 -10.54 -7.38 26.48
CA THR A 278 -9.46 -8.03 25.74
C THR A 278 -9.91 -8.38 24.33
N LEU A 279 -9.21 -7.84 23.33
CA LEU A 279 -9.36 -8.16 21.92
C LEU A 279 -8.20 -9.04 21.45
N ASN A 280 -8.53 -10.14 20.77
CA ASN A 280 -7.55 -11.07 20.20
C ASN A 280 -7.54 -10.92 18.68
N LEU A 281 -6.45 -10.38 18.15
CA LEU A 281 -6.18 -10.24 16.71
C LEU A 281 -5.26 -11.40 16.29
N LYS A 282 -5.81 -12.34 15.52
CA LYS A 282 -5.11 -13.59 15.21
C LYS A 282 -4.23 -13.50 13.97
N GLU A 283 -3.29 -14.44 13.86
CA GLU A 283 -2.56 -14.78 12.62
C GLU A 283 -1.69 -13.64 12.04
N ILE A 284 -0.88 -12.99 12.88
CA ILE A 284 0.15 -12.05 12.41
C ILE A 284 1.49 -12.77 12.16
N ASP A 285 2.10 -12.50 11.00
CA ASP A 285 3.41 -13.04 10.63
C ASP A 285 4.53 -12.13 11.14
N LEU A 286 5.54 -12.72 11.77
CA LEU A 286 6.66 -12.01 12.36
C LEU A 286 7.98 -12.47 11.77
N ASN A 287 8.79 -11.51 11.35
CA ASN A 287 10.15 -11.69 10.85
C ASN A 287 11.09 -12.19 11.95
N LYS A 288 12.16 -12.88 11.57
CA LYS A 288 13.28 -13.12 12.48
C LYS A 288 14.09 -11.83 12.66
N GLY A 289 14.38 -11.46 13.91
CA GLY A 289 15.03 -10.19 14.26
C GLY A 289 14.02 -9.10 14.61
N GLU A 290 14.36 -7.84 14.31
CA GLU A 290 13.51 -6.68 14.62
C GLU A 290 12.20 -6.76 13.83
N ASN A 291 11.09 -6.57 14.55
CA ASN A 291 9.76 -6.36 14.01
C ASN A 291 9.23 -5.00 14.44
N THR A 292 8.38 -4.41 13.61
CA THR A 292 7.62 -3.20 13.93
C THR A 292 6.13 -3.50 13.84
N LEU A 293 5.37 -3.10 14.86
CA LEU A 293 3.92 -3.16 14.88
C LEU A 293 3.36 -1.74 14.99
N GLU A 294 2.48 -1.34 14.08
CA GLU A 294 1.77 -0.05 14.11
C GLU A 294 0.27 -0.32 14.28
N LEU A 295 -0.29 0.11 15.41
CA LEU A 295 -1.74 0.11 15.68
C LEU A 295 -2.25 1.56 15.58
N SER A 296 -3.07 1.83 14.57
CA SER A 296 -3.61 3.17 14.27
C SER A 296 -5.12 3.21 14.51
N LEU A 297 -5.64 4.31 15.04
CA LEU A 297 -7.07 4.54 15.18
C LEU A 297 -7.64 5.15 13.89
N ILE A 298 -8.69 4.54 13.33
CA ILE A 298 -9.31 4.97 12.06
C ILE A 298 -10.80 5.35 12.19
N GLY A 299 -11.43 5.07 13.33
CA GLY A 299 -12.85 5.36 13.53
C GLY A 299 -13.14 6.84 13.85
N GLU A 300 -14.35 7.31 13.49
CA GLU A 300 -14.83 8.68 13.76
C GLU A 300 -14.78 9.09 15.24
N ASN A 301 -14.71 8.12 16.16
CA ASN A 301 -14.65 8.34 17.62
C ASN A 301 -13.24 8.18 18.21
N SER A 302 -12.19 8.34 17.39
CA SER A 302 -10.79 8.08 17.76
C SER A 302 -10.26 8.85 18.98
N GLY A 303 -10.90 9.93 19.42
CA GLY A 303 -10.55 10.62 20.69
C GLY A 303 -10.95 9.87 21.96
N SER A 304 -11.83 8.86 21.86
CA SER A 304 -12.45 8.20 23.01
C SER A 304 -12.01 6.74 23.20
N ILE A 305 -10.71 6.46 23.04
CA ILE A 305 -10.13 5.11 23.20
C ILE A 305 -9.00 5.16 24.23
N SER A 306 -8.85 4.11 25.04
CA SER A 306 -7.68 3.91 25.90
C SER A 306 -7.19 2.46 25.84
N LEU A 307 -5.86 2.28 25.83
CA LEU A 307 -5.17 1.00 25.75
C LEU A 307 -4.44 0.76 27.08
N LYS A 308 -4.56 -0.44 27.65
CA LYS A 308 -3.92 -0.81 28.92
C LYS A 308 -2.71 -1.72 28.73
N SER A 309 -2.84 -2.72 27.88
CA SER A 309 -1.81 -3.72 27.65
C SER A 309 -1.74 -4.08 26.18
N LEU A 310 -0.55 -4.54 25.78
CA LEU A 310 -0.31 -5.14 24.49
C LEU A 310 0.59 -6.36 24.70
N SER A 311 0.21 -7.50 24.14
CA SER A 311 1.05 -8.71 24.18
C SER A 311 0.90 -9.55 22.92
N LEU A 312 1.89 -10.41 22.70
CA LEU A 312 1.97 -11.33 21.57
C LEU A 312 2.13 -12.76 22.08
N GLY A 313 1.31 -13.70 21.63
CA GLY A 313 1.40 -15.12 21.98
C GLY A 313 1.75 -15.99 20.77
N ALA A 314 2.82 -16.77 20.84
CA ALA A 314 3.28 -17.63 19.74
C ALA A 314 3.74 -19.02 20.20
N LYS A 315 3.38 -20.07 19.46
CA LYS A 315 3.79 -21.48 19.74
C LYS A 315 5.11 -21.87 19.04
N GLY A 316 5.85 -20.89 18.52
CA GLY A 316 7.00 -21.13 17.63
C GLY A 316 6.61 -21.85 16.32
N GLU A 317 5.33 -21.80 15.94
CA GLU A 317 4.89 -22.17 14.59
C GLU A 317 5.49 -21.17 13.62
N SER A 318 6.42 -21.60 12.76
CA SER A 318 6.71 -20.83 11.56
C SER A 318 5.43 -20.70 10.74
N PRO A 319 5.14 -19.53 10.15
CA PRO A 319 4.08 -19.42 9.18
C PRO A 319 4.38 -20.45 8.10
N LEU A 320 3.46 -21.41 8.00
CA LEU A 320 3.16 -21.98 6.70
C LEU A 320 2.62 -20.82 5.88
N TYR A 321 3.55 -20.06 5.29
CA TYR A 321 3.38 -19.71 3.90
C TYR A 321 3.33 -21.02 3.13
N ASP A 322 2.13 -21.58 3.08
CA ASP A 322 1.56 -21.83 1.76
C ASP A 322 1.57 -20.48 1.00
N PHE A 323 2.75 -20.05 0.54
CA PHE A 323 2.88 -19.81 -0.89
C PHE A 323 2.34 -21.10 -1.45
N PRO A 324 1.15 -21.12 -2.09
CA PRO A 324 0.52 -22.38 -2.41
C PRO A 324 1.55 -23.24 -3.12
N GLU A 325 1.93 -24.37 -2.49
CA GLU A 325 2.49 -25.49 -3.20
C GLU A 325 1.38 -25.86 -4.17
N TYR A 326 1.50 -25.25 -5.34
CA TYR A 326 0.67 -25.32 -6.51
C TYR A 326 -0.62 -26.08 -6.22
N GLN A 327 -1.65 -25.41 -5.68
CA GLN A 327 -2.96 -26.04 -5.45
C GLN A 327 -3.67 -26.28 -6.80
N ALA A 328 -3.07 -27.18 -7.58
CA ALA A 328 -3.76 -28.09 -8.45
C ALA A 328 -4.76 -28.86 -7.59
N THR A 329 -5.97 -28.31 -7.52
CA THR A 329 -7.19 -28.98 -7.07
C THR A 329 -7.16 -29.55 -5.64
N LYS A 330 -7.54 -28.74 -4.65
CA LYS A 330 -8.40 -29.25 -3.57
C LYS A 330 -9.83 -29.42 -4.08
N THR A 331 -10.07 -30.52 -4.80
CA THR A 331 -11.44 -31.01 -5.01
C THR A 331 -11.95 -31.60 -3.69
N LEU A 332 -13.14 -31.18 -3.26
CA LEU A 332 -13.86 -31.74 -2.12
C LEU A 332 -14.27 -33.21 -2.35
N VAL A 333 -13.42 -34.18 -2.02
CA VAL A 333 -13.84 -35.58 -1.77
C VAL A 333 -13.04 -36.19 -0.62
N LYS A 334 -13.74 -36.69 0.40
CA LYS A 334 -13.18 -37.46 1.52
C LYS A 334 -12.93 -38.92 1.14
N GLU A 335 -11.81 -39.46 1.67
CA GLU A 335 -11.61 -40.82 2.20
C GLU A 335 -12.14 -42.03 1.40
N ASN A 336 -11.25 -42.95 1.00
CA ASN A 336 -11.06 -44.19 1.78
C ASN A 336 -9.88 -45.11 1.35
N SER A 337 -9.13 -45.57 2.37
CA SER A 337 -8.43 -46.87 2.52
C SER A 337 -7.61 -47.52 1.38
N GLY A 338 -6.32 -47.84 1.61
CA GLY A 338 -5.55 -48.71 0.69
C GLY A 338 -4.05 -48.93 0.97
N SER A 339 -3.70 -49.29 2.21
CA SER A 339 -2.36 -49.64 2.75
C SER A 339 -1.19 -50.14 1.85
N ILE A 340 0.02 -49.64 2.19
CA ILE A 340 1.34 -50.32 2.26
C ILE A 340 2.22 -50.40 0.98
N ASP A 341 3.27 -49.56 1.01
CA ASP A 341 4.70 -49.84 0.81
C ASP A 341 5.12 -50.87 -0.26
N ASP A 342 5.71 -50.45 -1.37
CA ASP A 342 7.10 -49.96 -1.42
C ASP A 342 7.57 -49.78 -2.88
N ILE A 343 7.76 -48.52 -3.35
CA ILE A 343 8.76 -48.08 -4.36
C ILE A 343 8.67 -46.55 -4.47
N LYS A 344 9.83 -45.90 -4.50
CA LYS A 344 9.97 -44.44 -4.40
C LYS A 344 9.69 -43.71 -5.72
N TYR A 345 8.83 -42.68 -5.63
CA TYR A 345 8.65 -41.56 -6.56
C TYR A 345 8.44 -41.86 -8.05
N THR A 346 7.18 -42.18 -8.36
CA THR A 346 6.48 -41.93 -9.62
C THR A 346 5.00 -41.67 -9.23
N ALA A 347 4.15 -40.92 -9.94
CA ALA A 347 4.22 -40.49 -11.33
C ALA A 347 3.34 -39.25 -11.58
N PHE A 348 3.68 -38.45 -12.59
CA PHE A 348 2.66 -38.08 -13.56
C PHE A 348 2.54 -39.23 -14.56
N ASN A 349 1.31 -39.57 -14.95
CA ASN A 349 0.96 -40.57 -15.97
C ASN A 349 1.15 -42.05 -15.58
N ASP A 350 0.07 -42.83 -15.72
CA ASP A 350 -0.10 -43.42 -17.05
C ASP A 350 -1.56 -43.68 -17.48
N LYS A 351 -1.90 -43.10 -18.65
CA LYS A 351 -2.89 -43.59 -19.62
C LYS A 351 -4.32 -43.86 -19.14
N LYS A 352 -5.16 -42.82 -19.27
CA LYS A 352 -5.95 -42.69 -20.51
C LYS A 352 -5.83 -41.27 -21.07
N LYS A 353 -5.51 -41.24 -22.37
CA LYS A 353 -5.29 -40.10 -23.28
C LYS A 353 -6.04 -38.80 -22.94
N CYS A 354 -5.39 -37.68 -23.26
CA CYS A 354 -6.07 -36.58 -23.95
C CYS A 354 -6.75 -37.12 -25.21
N THR A 355 -8.04 -37.43 -25.09
CA THR A 355 -8.99 -37.47 -26.19
C THR A 355 -9.99 -36.36 -25.88
N GLY A 356 -10.09 -35.38 -26.78
CA GLY A 356 -10.93 -34.21 -26.58
C GLY A 356 -12.40 -34.56 -26.42
N TYR A 357 -13.16 -33.62 -25.86
CA TYR A 357 -14.59 -33.71 -25.56
C TYR A 357 -14.99 -34.98 -24.81
N ASN A 358 -15.16 -34.84 -23.49
CA ASN A 358 -16.26 -35.57 -22.87
C ASN A 358 -16.97 -34.71 -21.81
N THR A 359 -18.10 -34.19 -22.24
CA THR A 359 -19.22 -33.81 -21.38
C THR A 359 -19.53 -34.92 -20.38
N ASN A 360 -19.40 -34.66 -19.08
CA ASN A 360 -20.23 -35.30 -18.05
C ASN A 360 -21.33 -34.28 -17.71
N VAL A 361 -22.52 -34.38 -18.31
CA VAL A 361 -23.64 -35.19 -17.79
C VAL A 361 -24.11 -34.73 -16.39
N SER A 362 -24.05 -33.43 -16.10
CA SER A 362 -24.91 -32.79 -15.08
C SER A 362 -25.25 -31.31 -15.34
N GLY A 363 -25.33 -30.84 -16.60
CA GLY A 363 -26.01 -29.57 -16.97
C GLY A 363 -25.36 -28.23 -16.54
N GLU A 364 -24.29 -28.29 -15.76
CA GLU A 364 -23.48 -27.16 -15.29
C GLU A 364 -22.07 -27.29 -15.88
N LYS A 365 -21.51 -26.19 -16.35
CA LYS A 365 -20.17 -26.14 -16.95
C LYS A 365 -19.29 -25.30 -16.06
N GLU A 366 -18.09 -25.79 -15.76
CA GLU A 366 -17.18 -25.09 -14.86
C GLU A 366 -16.76 -23.73 -15.45
N LEU A 367 -16.94 -22.67 -14.66
CA LEU A 367 -16.39 -21.36 -14.98
C LEU A 367 -14.87 -21.44 -14.82
N THR A 368 -14.17 -21.26 -15.94
CA THR A 368 -12.76 -21.63 -16.13
C THR A 368 -11.95 -20.56 -16.87
N SER A 369 -12.65 -19.62 -17.52
CA SER A 369 -12.08 -18.44 -18.15
C SER A 369 -12.28 -17.23 -17.23
N LEU A 370 -11.23 -16.49 -16.94
CA LEU A 370 -11.32 -15.21 -16.24
C LEU A 370 -11.29 -14.07 -17.26
N TYR A 371 -12.17 -13.08 -17.11
CA TYR A 371 -12.26 -11.94 -18.03
C TYR A 371 -11.82 -10.62 -17.40
N SER A 372 -12.33 -10.32 -16.21
CA SER A 372 -12.03 -9.08 -15.49
C SER A 372 -12.17 -9.29 -13.98
N SER A 373 -11.48 -8.47 -13.20
CA SER A 373 -11.41 -8.53 -11.75
C SER A 373 -11.03 -7.18 -11.15
N PHE A 374 -11.37 -6.98 -9.88
CA PHE A 374 -10.87 -5.89 -9.04
C PHE A 374 -10.68 -6.37 -7.59
N ILE A 375 -9.94 -5.61 -6.79
CA ILE A 375 -9.73 -5.86 -5.36
C ILE A 375 -10.42 -4.75 -4.58
N ASP A 376 -11.10 -5.10 -3.49
CA ASP A 376 -11.63 -4.14 -2.52
C ASP A 376 -11.85 -4.80 -1.14
N GLY A 377 -11.51 -4.07 -0.08
CA GLY A 377 -11.88 -4.42 1.30
C GLY A 377 -11.37 -5.79 1.79
N GLY A 378 -10.25 -6.27 1.24
CA GLY A 378 -9.69 -7.61 1.52
C GLY A 378 -10.32 -8.75 0.69
N TYR A 379 -11.10 -8.43 -0.35
CA TYR A 379 -11.72 -9.41 -1.24
C TYR A 379 -11.29 -9.19 -2.69
N TYR A 380 -11.17 -10.30 -3.41
CA TYR A 380 -10.96 -10.35 -4.85
C TYR A 380 -12.29 -10.66 -5.54
N TYR A 381 -12.76 -9.73 -6.37
CA TYR A 381 -13.99 -9.86 -7.14
C TYR A 381 -13.62 -10.17 -8.59
N THR A 382 -14.26 -11.17 -9.21
CA THR A 382 -13.94 -11.58 -10.57
C THR A 382 -15.18 -11.96 -11.38
N TYR A 383 -15.17 -11.61 -12.67
CA TYR A 383 -16.12 -12.07 -13.67
C TYR A 383 -15.51 -13.22 -14.47
N MET A 384 -16.17 -14.38 -14.41
CA MET A 384 -15.69 -15.63 -15.01
C MET A 384 -16.72 -16.23 -15.98
N GLY A 385 -16.23 -16.93 -17.00
CA GLY A 385 -17.03 -17.68 -17.97
C GLY A 385 -16.64 -19.15 -18.11
N SER A 386 -17.55 -19.95 -18.65
CA SER A 386 -17.22 -21.26 -19.17
C SER A 386 -16.36 -21.13 -20.42
N PHE A 387 -15.46 -22.08 -20.64
CA PHE A 387 -14.56 -22.11 -21.80
C PHE A 387 -15.27 -21.92 -23.15
N ASP A 388 -16.49 -22.44 -23.29
CA ASP A 388 -17.30 -22.37 -24.52
C ASP A 388 -18.20 -21.13 -24.63
N GLY A 389 -18.10 -20.17 -23.70
CA GLY A 389 -18.87 -18.93 -23.74
C GLY A 389 -20.38 -19.09 -23.54
N THR A 390 -20.86 -20.23 -23.02
CA THR A 390 -22.30 -20.47 -22.81
C THR A 390 -22.79 -20.10 -21.40
N GLN A 391 -21.88 -19.90 -20.45
CA GLN A 391 -22.16 -19.63 -19.04
C GLN A 391 -21.19 -18.58 -18.50
N SER A 392 -21.66 -17.66 -17.66
CA SER A 392 -20.80 -16.75 -16.88
C SER A 392 -21.43 -16.36 -15.55
N GLY A 393 -20.62 -15.81 -14.64
CA GLY A 393 -21.05 -15.33 -13.33
C GLY A 393 -19.95 -14.59 -12.57
N PHE A 394 -20.32 -13.94 -11.48
CA PHE A 394 -19.39 -13.24 -10.58
C PHE A 394 -19.01 -14.15 -9.41
N VAL A 395 -17.74 -14.10 -9.02
CA VAL A 395 -17.20 -14.81 -7.86
C VAL A 395 -16.50 -13.82 -6.95
N LYS A 396 -16.68 -14.00 -5.64
CA LYS A 396 -16.00 -13.26 -4.59
C LYS A 396 -15.12 -14.21 -3.80
N TYR A 397 -13.83 -13.91 -3.75
CA TYR A 397 -12.83 -14.63 -2.98
C TYR A 397 -12.34 -13.76 -1.82
N GLU A 398 -12.03 -14.38 -0.69
CA GLU A 398 -11.21 -13.73 0.35
C GLU A 398 -9.76 -13.67 -0.15
N LEU A 399 -9.12 -12.49 -0.11
CA LEU A 399 -7.83 -12.28 -0.81
C LEU A 399 -6.68 -13.10 -0.19
N ASP A 400 -6.66 -13.23 1.15
CA ASP A 400 -5.61 -13.90 1.91
C ASP A 400 -5.62 -15.43 1.74
N SER A 401 -6.78 -16.03 1.42
CA SER A 401 -6.98 -17.47 1.28
C SER A 401 -7.25 -17.92 -0.16
N LEU A 402 -7.70 -17.00 -1.02
CA LEU A 402 -8.35 -17.26 -2.31
C LEU A 402 -9.45 -18.33 -2.23
N GLU A 403 -10.11 -18.46 -1.06
CA GLU A 403 -11.30 -19.30 -0.93
C GLU A 403 -12.55 -18.54 -1.41
N PRO A 404 -13.43 -19.17 -2.23
CA PRO A 404 -14.63 -18.54 -2.73
C PRO A 404 -15.67 -18.42 -1.60
N VAL A 405 -15.91 -17.18 -1.15
CA VAL A 405 -16.87 -16.88 -0.10
C VAL A 405 -18.28 -16.59 -0.63
N LEU A 406 -18.41 -16.23 -1.91
CA LEU A 406 -19.71 -15.94 -2.53
C LEU A 406 -19.71 -16.11 -4.04
N TYR A 407 -20.88 -16.49 -4.58
CA TYR A 407 -21.09 -16.77 -6.00
C TYR A 407 -22.47 -16.31 -6.46
N GLN A 408 -22.55 -15.67 -7.64
CA GLN A 408 -23.83 -15.32 -8.27
C GLN A 408 -24.27 -16.32 -9.35
N GLU A 409 -25.58 -16.47 -9.49
CA GLU A 409 -26.26 -17.38 -10.42
C GLU A 409 -25.77 -17.29 -11.87
N VAL A 410 -25.55 -18.46 -12.47
CA VAL A 410 -24.99 -18.61 -13.82
C VAL A 410 -25.90 -18.00 -14.89
N HIS A 411 -25.42 -16.97 -15.60
CA HIS A 411 -26.06 -16.48 -16.81
C HIS A 411 -25.87 -17.50 -17.95
N LYS A 412 -26.89 -18.34 -18.19
CA LYS A 412 -26.90 -19.31 -19.30
C LYS A 412 -27.44 -18.66 -20.58
N TRP A 413 -26.61 -18.60 -21.63
CA TRP A 413 -27.01 -18.07 -22.94
C TRP A 413 -27.43 -19.21 -23.87
N THR A 414 -28.67 -19.17 -24.37
CA THR A 414 -29.28 -20.26 -25.16
C THR A 414 -29.10 -20.17 -26.66
N ASP A 415 -28.72 -19.00 -27.18
CA ASP A 415 -28.59 -18.77 -28.63
C ASP A 415 -27.20 -19.17 -29.11
N GLY A 416 -27.10 -20.39 -29.66
CA GLY A 416 -25.87 -21.05 -30.08
C GLY A 416 -25.16 -20.42 -31.30
N LYS A 417 -24.68 -19.18 -31.16
CA LYS A 417 -23.66 -18.61 -32.03
C LYS A 417 -22.29 -18.82 -31.39
N GLU A 418 -21.58 -19.84 -31.87
CA GLU A 418 -20.18 -20.09 -31.56
C GLU A 418 -19.33 -18.86 -31.96
N ASN A 419 -18.95 -18.05 -30.97
CA ASN A 419 -17.90 -17.03 -31.10
C ASN A 419 -17.26 -16.82 -29.71
N TYR A 420 -15.94 -16.69 -29.68
CA TYR A 420 -15.08 -16.69 -28.49
C TYR A 420 -15.17 -15.42 -27.61
N GLY A 421 -16.38 -14.93 -27.31
CA GLY A 421 -16.59 -13.57 -26.79
C GLY A 421 -17.70 -13.40 -25.75
N LEU A 422 -17.54 -13.99 -24.57
CA LEU A 422 -18.12 -13.44 -23.33
C LEU A 422 -17.12 -12.47 -22.69
N LEU A 423 -16.62 -11.46 -23.42
CA LEU A 423 -15.84 -10.42 -22.76
C LEU A 423 -16.82 -9.53 -21.96
N GLY A 424 -16.35 -9.02 -20.85
CA GLY A 424 -17.11 -8.16 -19.96
C GLY A 424 -16.18 -7.71 -18.86
N ASP A 425 -16.31 -6.44 -18.48
CA ASP A 425 -15.37 -5.80 -17.57
C ASP A 425 -16.13 -5.31 -16.32
N ILE A 426 -15.51 -5.47 -15.16
CA ILE A 426 -16.02 -5.03 -13.86
C ILE A 426 -15.09 -4.02 -13.23
N THR A 427 -15.66 -3.02 -12.58
CA THR A 427 -14.91 -1.99 -11.86
C THR A 427 -15.57 -1.65 -10.54
N ASP A 428 -14.76 -1.19 -9.59
CA ASP A 428 -15.23 -0.77 -8.28
C ASP A 428 -15.92 0.60 -8.35
N ILE A 429 -16.98 0.80 -7.58
CA ILE A 429 -17.75 2.06 -7.52
C ILE A 429 -17.69 2.67 -6.12
N ASP A 430 -18.16 1.96 -5.09
CA ASP A 430 -18.23 2.43 -3.70
C ASP A 430 -18.24 1.27 -2.70
N GLU A 431 -18.39 1.53 -1.40
CA GLU A 431 -18.35 0.49 -0.35
C GLU A 431 -19.25 -0.73 -0.61
N ASP A 432 -20.42 -0.53 -1.25
CA ASP A 432 -21.45 -1.56 -1.42
C ASP A 432 -21.66 -1.99 -2.88
N ARG A 433 -21.20 -1.20 -3.87
CA ARG A 433 -21.51 -1.40 -5.30
C ARG A 433 -20.28 -1.61 -6.17
N PHE A 434 -20.45 -2.45 -7.19
CA PHE A 434 -19.53 -2.53 -8.34
C PHE A 434 -20.32 -2.45 -9.64
N ALA A 435 -19.67 -2.03 -10.72
CA ALA A 435 -20.28 -1.92 -12.04
C ALA A 435 -19.76 -3.03 -12.97
N PHE A 436 -20.59 -3.37 -13.96
CA PHE A 436 -20.30 -4.36 -15.00
C PHE A 436 -20.74 -3.83 -16.37
N ILE A 437 -19.91 -3.98 -17.40
CA ILE A 437 -20.27 -3.76 -18.80
C ILE A 437 -20.11 -5.07 -19.59
N SER A 438 -21.13 -5.43 -20.37
CA SER A 438 -21.10 -6.61 -21.24
C SER A 438 -20.56 -6.27 -22.62
N SER A 439 -19.71 -7.13 -23.20
CA SER A 439 -19.26 -6.99 -24.60
C SER A 439 -20.14 -7.76 -25.60
N THR A 440 -21.20 -8.44 -25.17
CA THR A 440 -21.81 -9.53 -25.96
C THR A 440 -22.59 -9.07 -27.18
N ASN A 441 -23.01 -7.80 -27.23
CA ASN A 441 -23.80 -7.24 -28.33
C ASN A 441 -23.10 -6.03 -28.96
N LEU A 442 -22.85 -6.12 -30.28
CA LEU A 442 -22.52 -4.97 -31.12
C LEU A 442 -23.70 -3.99 -31.06
N SER A 443 -23.50 -2.87 -30.38
CA SER A 443 -24.51 -1.85 -30.16
C SER A 443 -23.86 -0.48 -30.07
N LYS A 444 -24.61 0.55 -30.46
CA LYS A 444 -24.23 1.96 -30.23
C LYS A 444 -24.42 2.38 -28.77
N THR A 445 -25.33 1.73 -28.05
CA THR A 445 -25.59 1.99 -26.64
C THR A 445 -25.19 0.76 -25.86
N GLN A 446 -24.27 0.93 -24.91
CA GLN A 446 -23.85 -0.12 -23.99
C GLN A 446 -24.38 0.21 -22.59
N GLU A 447 -24.84 -0.82 -21.87
CA GLU A 447 -25.37 -0.67 -20.52
C GLU A 447 -24.27 -1.03 -19.50
N ILE A 448 -23.97 -0.09 -18.60
CA ILE A 448 -23.22 -0.33 -17.37
C ILE A 448 -24.24 -0.68 -16.30
N LEU A 449 -24.17 -1.89 -15.76
CA LEU A 449 -25.11 -2.45 -14.79
C LEU A 449 -24.46 -2.49 -13.40
N PHE A 450 -25.20 -2.14 -12.35
CA PHE A 450 -24.67 -2.09 -10.97
C PHE A 450 -25.10 -3.30 -10.14
N TYR A 451 -24.15 -3.83 -9.37
CA TYR A 451 -24.27 -5.03 -8.56
C TYR A 451 -23.79 -4.79 -7.12
N ASN A 452 -24.39 -5.46 -6.16
CA ASN A 452 -24.03 -5.31 -4.74
C ASN A 452 -22.88 -6.26 -4.36
N LYS A 453 -21.79 -5.73 -3.80
CA LYS A 453 -20.58 -6.47 -3.39
C LYS A 453 -20.80 -7.53 -2.31
N SER A 454 -21.85 -7.42 -1.49
CA SER A 454 -22.09 -8.36 -0.38
C SER A 454 -22.75 -9.66 -0.84
N ASN A 455 -23.65 -9.58 -1.83
CA ASN A 455 -24.47 -10.71 -2.29
C ASN A 455 -24.34 -10.98 -3.80
N LEU A 456 -23.52 -10.19 -4.50
CA LEU A 456 -23.26 -10.19 -5.93
C LEU A 456 -24.48 -10.01 -6.84
N LYS A 457 -25.64 -9.55 -6.34
CA LYS A 457 -26.87 -9.41 -7.15
C LYS A 457 -26.98 -8.03 -7.81
N PRO A 458 -27.63 -7.93 -8.98
CA PRO A 458 -27.92 -6.65 -9.61
C PRO A 458 -28.86 -5.82 -8.73
N ILE A 459 -28.59 -4.52 -8.66
CA ILE A 459 -29.34 -3.54 -7.86
C ILE A 459 -30.54 -2.98 -8.65
N GLY A 460 -30.49 -3.09 -9.99
CA GLY A 460 -31.51 -2.55 -10.90
C GLY A 460 -31.19 -1.14 -11.41
N GLU A 461 -30.12 -0.53 -10.90
CA GLU A 461 -29.51 0.67 -11.45
C GLU A 461 -28.72 0.33 -12.73
N LYS A 462 -28.75 1.25 -13.70
CA LYS A 462 -27.95 1.18 -14.92
C LYS A 462 -27.60 2.57 -15.45
N VAL A 463 -26.49 2.64 -16.18
CA VAL A 463 -26.03 3.83 -16.92
C VAL A 463 -25.87 3.45 -18.40
N GLU A 464 -26.39 4.27 -19.30
CA GLU A 464 -26.32 4.04 -20.75
C GLU A 464 -25.24 4.92 -21.38
N VAL A 465 -24.15 4.31 -21.84
CA VAL A 465 -23.07 5.00 -22.55
C VAL A 465 -23.21 4.83 -24.06
N ASN A 466 -23.04 5.93 -24.81
CA ASN A 466 -23.36 6.00 -26.23
C ASN A 466 -22.11 6.20 -27.10
N PHE A 467 -22.06 5.47 -28.21
CA PHE A 467 -20.96 5.40 -29.18
C PHE A 467 -21.45 5.74 -30.59
N ASP A 468 -20.57 6.29 -31.43
CA ASP A 468 -20.95 6.76 -32.76
C ASP A 468 -21.24 5.61 -33.75
N TRP A 469 -20.65 4.43 -33.50
CA TRP A 469 -20.81 3.20 -34.27
C TRP A 469 -21.09 2.00 -33.36
N GLU A 470 -21.59 0.91 -33.94
CA GLU A 470 -21.82 -0.34 -33.22
C GLU A 470 -20.48 -1.00 -32.88
N LEU A 471 -20.24 -1.23 -31.59
CA LEU A 471 -19.00 -1.81 -31.09
C LEU A 471 -19.25 -2.67 -29.86
N ASN A 472 -18.22 -3.40 -29.45
CA ASN A 472 -18.18 -4.10 -28.18
C ASN A 472 -17.23 -3.32 -27.26
N ALA A 473 -17.70 -2.91 -26.08
CA ALA A 473 -16.81 -2.41 -25.03
C ALA A 473 -15.94 -3.57 -24.53
N LYS A 474 -14.62 -3.34 -24.40
CA LYS A 474 -13.65 -4.36 -23.92
C LYS A 474 -12.89 -3.92 -22.67
N GLY A 475 -13.21 -2.75 -22.11
CA GLY A 475 -12.55 -2.21 -20.92
C GLY A 475 -13.49 -1.31 -20.12
N LEU A 476 -13.44 -1.37 -18.79
CA LEU A 476 -14.19 -0.50 -17.87
C LEU A 476 -13.33 -0.11 -16.66
N SER A 477 -13.25 1.18 -16.37
CA SER A 477 -12.73 1.71 -15.12
C SER A 477 -13.61 2.83 -14.60
N TYR A 478 -13.61 3.07 -13.29
CA TYR A 478 -14.31 4.19 -12.66
C TYR A 478 -13.36 5.00 -11.77
N ASN A 479 -13.58 6.32 -11.73
CA ASN A 479 -12.93 7.24 -10.80
C ASN A 479 -13.95 7.66 -9.74
N LYS A 480 -13.66 7.39 -8.48
CA LYS A 480 -14.55 7.68 -7.35
C LYS A 480 -14.58 9.17 -7.04
N SER A 481 -13.42 9.83 -7.02
CA SER A 481 -13.28 11.27 -6.72
C SER A 481 -13.87 12.19 -7.80
N LEU A 482 -13.76 11.83 -9.08
CA LEU A 482 -14.30 12.60 -10.21
C LEU A 482 -15.71 12.17 -10.63
N GLU A 483 -16.20 11.03 -10.13
CA GLU A 483 -17.41 10.34 -10.57
C GLU A 483 -17.47 10.15 -12.11
N ARG A 484 -16.45 9.50 -12.68
CA ARG A 484 -16.31 9.29 -14.14
C ARG A 484 -16.04 7.84 -14.50
N PHE A 485 -16.63 7.40 -15.62
CA PHE A 485 -16.30 6.13 -16.27
C PHE A 485 -15.29 6.33 -17.39
N ALA A 486 -14.33 5.43 -17.50
CA ALA A 486 -13.51 5.22 -18.69
C ALA A 486 -13.88 3.88 -19.32
N VAL A 487 -14.24 3.89 -20.61
CA VAL A 487 -14.66 2.69 -21.35
C VAL A 487 -13.79 2.54 -22.59
N TYR A 488 -13.15 1.38 -22.74
CA TYR A 488 -12.35 1.08 -23.93
C TYR A 488 -13.21 0.49 -25.05
N ALA A 489 -13.09 1.07 -26.24
CA ALA A 489 -13.95 0.81 -27.39
C ALA A 489 -13.15 0.81 -28.70
N GLY A 490 -12.86 -0.38 -29.23
CA GLY A 490 -12.16 -0.55 -30.51
C GLY A 490 -10.67 -0.25 -30.40
N ASN A 491 -10.27 1.00 -30.70
CA ASN A 491 -8.89 1.52 -30.61
C ASN A 491 -8.78 2.76 -29.69
N GLU A 492 -9.89 3.23 -29.11
CA GLU A 492 -9.99 4.48 -28.34
C GLU A 492 -10.54 4.24 -26.93
N THR A 493 -10.16 5.11 -25.99
CA THR A 493 -10.78 5.17 -24.65
C THR A 493 -11.70 6.37 -24.58
N ARG A 494 -12.96 6.15 -24.23
CA ARG A 494 -13.98 7.21 -24.06
C ARG A 494 -14.25 7.44 -22.59
N PHE A 495 -14.43 8.71 -22.23
CA PHE A 495 -14.71 9.15 -20.87
C PHE A 495 -16.15 9.66 -20.78
N PHE A 496 -16.84 9.22 -19.74
CA PHE A 496 -18.24 9.55 -19.46
C PHE A 496 -18.37 10.00 -18.00
N SER A 497 -19.32 10.88 -17.69
CA SER A 497 -19.72 11.15 -16.30
C SER A 497 -20.53 9.99 -15.72
N ASN A 498 -20.75 10.05 -14.40
CA ASN A 498 -21.55 9.09 -13.64
C ASN A 498 -22.94 8.78 -14.24
N ASP A 499 -23.55 9.74 -14.94
CA ASP A 499 -24.85 9.60 -15.60
C ASP A 499 -24.79 9.02 -17.04
N GLY A 500 -23.60 8.74 -17.56
CA GLY A 500 -23.36 8.23 -18.91
C GLY A 500 -23.21 9.32 -19.99
N THR A 501 -23.23 10.61 -19.62
CA THR A 501 -22.97 11.69 -20.58
C THR A 501 -21.53 11.62 -21.07
N PHE A 502 -21.34 11.61 -22.40
CA PHE A 502 -20.02 11.63 -23.02
C PHE A 502 -19.30 12.95 -22.74
N LEU A 503 -18.07 12.86 -22.21
CA LEU A 503 -17.24 14.02 -21.90
C LEU A 503 -16.28 14.31 -23.06
N TYR A 504 -15.36 13.38 -23.31
CA TYR A 504 -14.37 13.44 -24.37
C TYR A 504 -13.83 12.02 -24.64
N LYS A 505 -12.91 11.91 -25.61
CA LYS A 505 -12.22 10.66 -25.93
C LYS A 505 -10.75 10.88 -26.19
N ARG A 506 -9.94 9.90 -25.84
CA ARG A 506 -8.55 9.79 -26.29
C ARG A 506 -8.52 9.04 -27.62
N GLY A 507 -7.70 9.52 -28.56
CA GLY A 507 -7.44 8.83 -29.83
C GLY A 507 -6.65 7.52 -29.65
N GLU A 508 -6.15 6.97 -30.75
CA GLU A 508 -5.31 5.76 -30.71
C GLU A 508 -4.10 6.00 -29.79
N PHE A 509 -3.77 5.01 -28.96
CA PHE A 509 -2.57 5.05 -28.14
C PHE A 509 -1.32 5.18 -29.02
N SER A 510 -0.25 5.81 -28.52
CA SER A 510 1.02 6.08 -29.22
C SER A 510 1.79 4.85 -29.72
N TRP A 511 1.25 3.65 -29.53
CA TRP A 511 1.89 2.37 -29.76
C TRP A 511 1.83 2.09 -31.26
N GLY A 512 2.80 2.64 -32.00
CA GLY A 512 2.85 2.71 -33.45
C GLY A 512 2.27 1.48 -34.15
N THR A 513 1.20 1.71 -34.93
CA THR A 513 0.44 0.71 -35.70
C THR A 513 0.34 -0.65 -35.01
N ILE A 514 -0.62 -0.82 -34.08
CA ILE A 514 -0.83 -2.05 -33.29
C ILE A 514 -0.54 -3.29 -34.15
N PRO A 515 0.45 -4.15 -33.80
CA PRO A 515 0.98 -5.16 -34.71
C PRO A 515 -0.11 -6.01 -35.32
N SER A 516 -0.39 -5.73 -36.60
CA SER A 516 -1.52 -6.32 -37.29
C SER A 516 -1.05 -7.60 -37.97
N TYR A 517 -1.62 -8.73 -37.55
CA TYR A 517 -1.22 -10.03 -38.06
C TYR A 517 -2.20 -10.47 -39.14
N THR A 518 -1.65 -10.99 -40.24
CA THR A 518 -2.45 -11.65 -41.25
C THR A 518 -2.75 -13.06 -40.79
N ASP A 519 -4.02 -13.43 -40.69
CA ASP A 519 -4.41 -14.82 -40.42
C ASP A 519 -4.08 -15.75 -41.61
N GLY A 520 -4.34 -17.05 -41.42
CA GLY A 520 -4.08 -18.06 -42.46
C GLY A 520 -4.91 -17.90 -43.75
N GLU A 521 -5.89 -16.99 -43.77
CA GLU A 521 -6.76 -16.70 -44.92
C GLU A 521 -6.41 -15.37 -45.60
N GLY A 522 -5.45 -14.60 -45.08
CA GLY A 522 -5.03 -13.31 -45.65
C GLY A 522 -5.68 -12.08 -45.00
N LYS A 523 -6.42 -12.25 -43.90
CA LYS A 523 -7.12 -11.16 -43.22
C LYS A 523 -6.25 -10.54 -42.12
N VAL A 524 -6.07 -9.23 -42.19
CA VAL A 524 -5.35 -8.46 -41.18
C VAL A 524 -6.20 -8.28 -39.93
N LEU A 525 -5.67 -8.71 -38.78
CA LEU A 525 -6.27 -8.60 -37.46
C LEU A 525 -5.34 -7.77 -36.56
N ASN A 526 -5.85 -6.63 -36.08
CA ASN A 526 -5.11 -5.77 -35.15
C ASN A 526 -5.05 -6.42 -33.76
N GLY A 527 -4.00 -6.12 -32.99
CA GLY A 527 -3.94 -6.50 -31.57
C GLY A 527 -5.04 -5.82 -30.76
N ASP A 528 -5.52 -6.50 -29.72
CA ASP A 528 -6.56 -6.01 -28.82
C ASP A 528 -5.96 -5.53 -27.49
N VAL A 529 -6.49 -4.43 -26.94
CA VAL A 529 -6.37 -4.14 -25.51
C VAL A 529 -7.05 -5.28 -24.73
N SER A 530 -6.33 -5.86 -23.79
CA SER A 530 -6.79 -6.96 -22.94
C SER A 530 -7.69 -6.52 -21.80
N GLY A 531 -7.51 -5.28 -21.32
CA GLY A 531 -8.35 -4.68 -20.28
C GLY A 531 -7.92 -3.27 -19.90
N LEU A 532 -8.83 -2.57 -19.23
CA LEU A 532 -8.54 -1.35 -18.47
C LEU A 532 -8.54 -1.69 -16.97
N SER A 533 -7.74 -0.97 -16.19
CA SER A 533 -7.91 -0.87 -14.74
C SER A 533 -7.28 0.43 -14.26
N GLY A 534 -7.92 1.13 -13.34
CA GLY A 534 -7.46 2.42 -12.84
C GLY A 534 -7.88 2.65 -11.40
N ASN A 535 -7.24 3.64 -10.81
CA ASN A 535 -7.60 4.23 -9.52
C ASN A 535 -8.09 5.68 -9.76
N ASP A 536 -8.15 6.50 -8.71
CA ASP A 536 -8.61 7.90 -8.84
C ASP A 536 -7.58 8.82 -9.53
N ASP A 537 -6.32 8.39 -9.67
CA ASP A 537 -5.25 9.19 -10.25
C ASP A 537 -5.05 8.88 -11.74
N PHE A 538 -5.07 7.59 -12.12
CA PHE A 538 -4.76 7.15 -13.48
C PHE A 538 -5.45 5.84 -13.88
N ILE A 539 -5.41 5.56 -15.18
CA ILE A 539 -5.89 4.33 -15.81
C ILE A 539 -4.72 3.66 -16.52
N ILE A 540 -4.57 2.36 -16.30
CA ILE A 540 -3.67 1.47 -17.02
C ILE A 540 -4.45 0.77 -18.14
N ALA A 541 -3.98 0.92 -19.37
CA ALA A 541 -4.38 0.13 -20.52
C ALA A 541 -3.30 -0.90 -20.87
N THR A 542 -3.69 -2.15 -21.09
CA THR A 542 -2.77 -3.24 -21.47
C THR A 542 -3.15 -3.82 -22.83
N THR A 543 -2.18 -4.16 -23.68
CA THR A 543 -2.42 -5.06 -24.83
C THR A 543 -1.46 -6.24 -24.78
N TYR A 544 -1.83 -7.31 -25.46
CA TYR A 544 -0.97 -8.46 -25.68
C TYR A 544 -0.89 -8.79 -27.18
N THR A 545 0.26 -9.23 -27.64
CA THR A 545 0.43 -9.73 -29.01
C THR A 545 0.39 -11.26 -29.02
N THR A 546 -0.64 -11.82 -29.69
CA THR A 546 -0.98 -13.25 -29.71
C THR A 546 0.18 -14.18 -30.09
N ASN A 547 1.09 -13.72 -30.96
CA ASN A 547 2.16 -14.56 -31.51
C ASN A 547 3.49 -14.50 -30.74
N THR A 548 3.66 -13.57 -29.78
CA THR A 548 4.96 -13.38 -29.09
C THR A 548 4.86 -13.24 -27.57
N TYR A 549 3.65 -13.23 -27.00
CA TYR A 549 3.43 -13.03 -25.55
C TYR A 549 4.03 -11.74 -24.99
N LYS A 550 4.33 -10.76 -25.87
CA LYS A 550 4.74 -9.43 -25.47
C LYS A 550 3.50 -8.66 -25.02
N TYR A 551 3.55 -8.20 -23.78
CA TYR A 551 2.61 -7.23 -23.24
C TYR A 551 3.19 -5.83 -23.45
N LYS A 552 2.35 -4.91 -23.89
CA LYS A 552 2.63 -3.48 -23.87
C LYS A 552 1.64 -2.81 -22.92
N MET A 553 2.05 -1.70 -22.32
CA MET A 553 1.26 -0.97 -21.33
C MET A 553 1.31 0.53 -21.59
N CYS A 554 0.21 1.21 -21.29
CA CYS A 554 0.11 2.66 -21.23
C CYS A 554 -0.57 3.05 -19.93
N VAL A 555 -0.06 4.12 -19.32
CA VAL A 555 -0.73 4.81 -18.22
C VAL A 555 -1.27 6.12 -18.78
N ILE A 556 -2.52 6.43 -18.47
CA ILE A 556 -3.23 7.63 -18.92
C ILE A 556 -3.90 8.28 -17.72
N ASP A 557 -3.99 9.61 -17.69
CA ASP A 557 -4.75 10.30 -16.65
C ASP A 557 -6.26 10.35 -16.97
N TRP A 558 -7.03 10.85 -16.02
CA TRP A 558 -8.47 11.08 -16.14
C TRP A 558 -8.88 12.37 -16.88
N GLU A 559 -7.93 12.96 -17.62
CA GLU A 559 -8.17 13.97 -18.69
C GLU A 559 -7.73 13.43 -20.07
N GLY A 560 -7.25 12.17 -20.14
CA GLY A 560 -6.90 11.47 -21.36
C GLY A 560 -5.48 11.70 -21.88
N ASN A 561 -4.58 12.32 -21.11
CA ASN A 561 -3.18 12.55 -21.49
C ASN A 561 -2.32 11.29 -21.31
N GLU A 562 -1.21 11.17 -22.06
CA GLU A 562 -0.30 10.03 -21.93
C GLU A 562 0.69 10.26 -20.78
N LEU A 563 0.48 9.57 -19.67
CA LEU A 563 1.44 9.55 -18.57
C LEU A 563 2.62 8.62 -18.89
N TYR A 564 2.37 7.47 -19.51
CA TYR A 564 3.45 6.55 -19.87
C TYR A 564 3.04 5.66 -21.03
N SER A 565 3.98 5.37 -21.92
CA SER A 565 3.88 4.25 -22.86
C SER A 565 5.19 3.48 -22.86
N MET A 566 5.10 2.16 -22.94
CA MET A 566 6.26 1.28 -22.97
C MET A 566 7.01 1.42 -24.31
N PRO A 567 8.32 1.73 -24.34
CA PRO A 567 9.06 1.99 -25.57
C PRO A 567 9.03 0.81 -26.55
N GLU A 568 8.97 1.08 -27.85
CA GLU A 568 8.91 0.01 -28.88
C GLU A 568 10.14 -0.90 -28.91
N SER A 569 11.29 -0.44 -28.41
CA SER A 569 12.54 -1.20 -28.34
C SER A 569 12.64 -2.12 -27.12
N GLU A 570 11.74 -1.99 -26.14
CA GLU A 570 11.80 -2.76 -24.90
C GLU A 570 10.93 -4.01 -24.98
N ASP A 571 11.54 -5.12 -25.42
CA ASP A 571 10.91 -6.43 -25.41
C ASP A 571 10.77 -6.96 -23.98
N SER A 572 9.62 -6.69 -23.35
CA SER A 572 9.14 -7.21 -22.06
C SER A 572 9.96 -6.82 -20.81
N CYS A 573 9.60 -5.71 -20.16
CA CYS A 573 10.22 -5.20 -18.93
C CYS A 573 9.77 -5.89 -17.63
N TYR A 574 9.55 -7.21 -17.67
CA TYR A 574 9.38 -8.02 -16.46
C TYR A 574 10.73 -8.59 -16.01
N THR A 575 11.62 -7.72 -15.55
CA THR A 575 12.84 -8.14 -14.84
C THR A 575 12.47 -8.58 -13.43
N PHE A 576 12.21 -9.88 -13.27
CA PHE A 576 12.02 -10.54 -11.98
C PHE A 576 13.36 -10.64 -11.21
N ASP A 577 13.96 -9.48 -10.90
CA ASP A 577 15.25 -9.38 -10.22
C ASP A 577 15.12 -9.59 -8.70
N GLU A 578 14.88 -10.85 -8.33
CA GLU A 578 15.67 -11.49 -7.29
C GLU A 578 15.64 -13.01 -7.49
N LYS A 579 16.74 -13.56 -8.01
CA LYS A 579 17.03 -14.99 -7.85
C LYS A 579 17.38 -15.28 -6.39
N SER A 580 16.39 -15.25 -5.50
CA SER A 580 16.52 -15.91 -4.21
C SER A 580 16.76 -17.39 -4.51
N SER A 581 17.95 -17.90 -4.16
CA SER A 581 18.42 -19.24 -4.52
C SER A 581 17.77 -20.36 -3.69
N THR A 582 16.53 -20.12 -3.24
CA THR A 582 15.79 -20.91 -2.25
C THR A 582 14.31 -21.09 -2.59
N LEU A 583 13.83 -20.58 -3.74
CA LEU A 583 12.45 -20.80 -4.22
C LEU A 583 12.45 -21.58 -5.54
N SER A 584 11.48 -22.49 -5.69
CA SER A 584 11.41 -23.59 -6.66
C SER A 584 11.04 -23.21 -8.10
N TRP A 585 11.50 -22.04 -8.57
CA TRP A 585 11.21 -21.52 -9.91
C TRP A 585 11.85 -22.33 -11.05
N GLU A 586 12.85 -23.17 -10.77
CA GLU A 586 13.53 -24.03 -11.77
C GLU A 586 12.61 -25.09 -12.42
N TYR A 587 11.39 -25.30 -11.90
CA TYR A 587 10.39 -26.19 -12.51
C TYR A 587 9.35 -25.48 -13.39
N TRP A 588 9.40 -24.15 -13.48
CA TRP A 588 8.62 -23.39 -14.47
C TRP A 588 9.43 -23.24 -15.76
N GLU A 589 9.61 -24.36 -16.48
CA GLU A 589 9.81 -24.24 -17.92
C GLU A 589 8.55 -23.56 -18.50
N PHE A 590 8.68 -22.27 -18.82
CA PHE A 590 7.95 -21.68 -19.95
C PHE A 590 8.41 -22.47 -21.17
N GLY A 591 7.77 -23.62 -21.40
CA GLY A 591 8.26 -24.66 -22.29
C GLY A 591 8.57 -24.09 -23.68
N ASP A 592 9.64 -24.61 -24.30
CA ASP A 592 10.18 -24.11 -25.58
C ASP A 592 9.04 -23.60 -26.48
N PRO A 593 9.00 -22.29 -26.81
CA PRO A 593 7.87 -21.67 -27.48
C PRO A 593 7.53 -22.29 -28.84
N LYS A 594 8.38 -23.19 -29.38
CA LYS A 594 8.04 -24.06 -30.51
C LYS A 594 6.96 -25.11 -30.25
N TYR A 595 6.74 -25.56 -29.01
CA TYR A 595 6.03 -26.82 -28.76
C TYR A 595 4.68 -26.71 -28.04
N LEU A 596 4.42 -25.70 -27.20
CA LEU A 596 3.10 -25.48 -26.55
C LEU A 596 2.67 -23.98 -26.47
N PRO A 597 2.61 -23.23 -27.60
CA PRO A 597 2.39 -21.78 -27.62
C PRO A 597 0.92 -21.35 -27.44
N TRP A 598 0.21 -21.94 -26.46
CA TRP A 598 -1.20 -21.58 -26.17
C TRP A 598 -1.55 -21.53 -24.67
N GLN A 599 -0.63 -21.92 -23.77
CA GLN A 599 -1.02 -22.40 -22.43
C GLN A 599 -1.03 -21.39 -21.28
N ASN A 600 -0.44 -20.20 -21.42
CA ASN A 600 -0.46 -19.15 -20.39
C ASN A 600 -0.89 -17.81 -21.01
N ARG A 601 -1.81 -17.08 -20.38
CA ARG A 601 -2.18 -15.70 -20.76
C ARG A 601 -2.20 -14.83 -19.52
N MET A 602 -1.60 -13.64 -19.55
CA MET A 602 -1.98 -12.58 -18.62
C MET A 602 -3.17 -11.84 -19.23
N ASN A 603 -4.24 -11.71 -18.45
CA ASN A 603 -5.52 -11.19 -18.93
C ASN A 603 -5.74 -9.75 -18.47
N GLN A 604 -5.20 -9.35 -17.32
CA GLN A 604 -5.48 -8.05 -16.72
C GLN A 604 -4.33 -7.57 -15.81
N VAL A 605 -4.21 -6.24 -15.68
CA VAL A 605 -3.60 -5.59 -14.50
C VAL A 605 -4.76 -5.11 -13.63
N ILE A 606 -4.64 -5.22 -12.31
CA ILE A 606 -5.58 -4.67 -11.33
C ILE A 606 -4.85 -3.64 -10.48
N MET A 607 -5.45 -2.46 -10.29
CA MET A 607 -5.06 -1.49 -9.27
C MET A 607 -5.81 -1.74 -7.95
N ASP A 608 -5.09 -1.60 -6.83
CA ASP A 608 -5.57 -1.61 -5.44
C ASP A 608 -4.87 -0.47 -4.69
N GLY A 609 -5.46 0.73 -4.77
CA GLY A 609 -4.76 1.97 -4.40
C GLY A 609 -3.53 2.18 -5.29
N ASP A 610 -2.35 2.21 -4.69
CA ASP A 610 -1.05 2.30 -5.38
C ASP A 610 -0.52 0.93 -5.82
N GLU A 611 -1.05 -0.18 -5.31
CA GLU A 611 -0.51 -1.51 -5.59
C GLU A 611 -1.10 -2.07 -6.88
N ALA A 612 -0.25 -2.63 -7.75
CA ALA A 612 -0.70 -3.23 -9.00
C ALA A 612 -0.42 -4.73 -9.03
N TYR A 613 -1.44 -5.50 -9.43
CA TYR A 613 -1.41 -6.96 -9.55
C TYR A 613 -1.60 -7.39 -11.00
N LEU A 614 -0.93 -8.47 -11.41
CA LEU A 614 -1.09 -9.12 -12.71
C LEU A 614 -1.95 -10.37 -12.54
N VAL A 615 -3.07 -10.44 -13.25
CA VAL A 615 -3.89 -11.66 -13.32
C VAL A 615 -3.52 -12.42 -14.58
N GLY A 616 -3.21 -13.71 -14.43
CA GLY A 616 -3.09 -14.62 -15.56
C GLY A 616 -3.90 -15.89 -15.39
N CYS A 617 -4.21 -16.54 -16.51
CA CYS A 617 -4.75 -17.90 -16.53
C CYS A 617 -3.75 -18.86 -17.15
N LYS A 618 -3.70 -20.07 -16.59
CA LYS A 618 -3.06 -21.23 -17.20
C LYS A 618 -4.16 -22.15 -17.73
N TYR A 619 -4.09 -22.38 -19.04
CA TYR A 619 -5.10 -23.08 -19.82
C TYR A 619 -5.38 -24.47 -19.21
N TYR A 620 -6.65 -24.71 -18.84
CA TYR A 620 -7.15 -25.91 -18.15
C TYR A 620 -6.68 -26.15 -16.70
N THR A 621 -6.03 -25.21 -16.00
CA THR A 621 -5.58 -25.43 -14.61
C THR A 621 -5.88 -24.30 -13.62
N GLY A 622 -6.46 -23.18 -14.04
CA GLY A 622 -6.92 -22.09 -13.16
C GLY A 622 -6.32 -20.72 -13.48
N PHE A 623 -6.55 -19.76 -12.59
CA PHE A 623 -5.93 -18.43 -12.63
C PHE A 623 -4.89 -18.26 -11.51
N PHE A 624 -4.02 -17.27 -11.67
CA PHE A 624 -3.03 -16.85 -10.70
C PHE A 624 -3.01 -15.33 -10.59
N LEU A 625 -2.72 -14.84 -9.39
CA LEU A 625 -2.47 -13.43 -9.11
C LEU A 625 -0.98 -13.28 -8.79
N LEU A 626 -0.28 -12.41 -9.51
CA LEU A 626 1.09 -12.01 -9.19
C LEU A 626 1.07 -10.57 -8.72
N LYS A 627 1.84 -10.25 -7.68
CA LYS A 627 2.18 -8.88 -7.33
C LYS A 627 3.56 -8.55 -7.93
N PRO A 628 3.65 -8.01 -9.16
CA PRO A 628 4.93 -7.57 -9.70
C PRO A 628 5.55 -6.51 -8.78
N LYS A 629 6.79 -6.74 -8.32
CA LYS A 629 7.66 -5.62 -7.95
C LYS A 629 8.03 -4.90 -9.25
N PHE A 630 7.29 -3.86 -9.60
CA PHE A 630 7.74 -2.97 -10.66
C PHE A 630 9.08 -2.34 -10.26
N SER A 631 10.00 -2.21 -11.20
CA SER A 631 11.19 -1.38 -10.98
C SER A 631 10.76 0.05 -10.68
N ALA A 632 11.56 0.78 -9.88
CA ALA A 632 11.19 2.10 -9.34
C ALA A 632 10.98 3.21 -10.41
N SER A 633 11.13 2.89 -11.69
CA SER A 633 10.74 3.71 -12.84
C SER A 633 9.24 3.68 -13.14
N PHE A 634 8.50 2.62 -12.78
CA PHE A 634 7.05 2.51 -13.03
C PHE A 634 6.23 3.39 -12.07
N TYR A 635 6.64 3.44 -10.80
CA TYR A 635 6.00 4.23 -9.74
C TYR A 635 6.41 5.72 -9.72
N LYS A 636 6.90 6.23 -10.85
CA LYS A 636 7.25 7.65 -11.03
C LYS A 636 6.26 8.34 -11.95
N ARG A 637 5.12 8.72 -11.37
CA ARG A 637 4.34 9.91 -11.79
C ARG A 637 3.41 10.47 -10.69
N VAL A 638 3.97 10.61 -9.48
CA VAL A 638 3.81 11.90 -8.78
C VAL A 638 4.51 12.94 -9.67
N ASP A 639 4.00 14.18 -9.74
CA ASP A 639 4.68 15.21 -10.52
C ASP A 639 6.05 15.53 -9.92
N THR A 640 7.08 14.92 -10.50
CA THR A 640 8.49 15.10 -10.14
C THR A 640 9.12 16.26 -10.90
N SER A 641 8.38 16.94 -11.78
CA SER A 641 8.86 18.16 -12.45
C SER A 641 8.93 19.36 -11.50
N ILE A 642 8.39 19.24 -10.28
CA ILE A 642 8.36 20.31 -9.29
C ILE A 642 8.67 19.80 -7.87
N LEU A 643 9.24 20.67 -7.03
CA LEU A 643 9.73 20.31 -5.70
C LEU A 643 8.57 19.86 -4.77
N GLY A 644 7.33 20.29 -5.04
CA GLY A 644 6.16 20.04 -4.22
C GLY A 644 5.83 18.56 -4.17
N GLY A 645 5.73 17.89 -5.31
CA GLY A 645 5.53 16.44 -5.38
C GLY A 645 6.67 15.65 -4.72
N TYR A 646 7.87 16.22 -4.63
CA TYR A 646 9.01 15.63 -3.92
C TYR A 646 8.90 15.79 -2.39
N VAL A 647 8.39 16.93 -1.93
CA VAL A 647 8.13 17.26 -0.51
C VAL A 647 6.90 16.52 0.01
N GLU A 648 5.81 16.49 -0.75
CA GLU A 648 4.59 15.74 -0.44
C GLU A 648 4.87 14.24 -0.36
N LYS A 649 5.68 13.69 -1.28
CA LYS A 649 6.08 12.28 -1.23
C LYS A 649 6.91 11.94 0.01
N ALA A 650 7.81 12.82 0.44
CA ALA A 650 8.56 12.63 1.70
C ALA A 650 7.64 12.73 2.93
N SER A 651 6.66 13.65 2.89
CA SER A 651 5.67 13.87 3.94
C SER A 651 4.70 12.69 4.09
N SER A 652 4.12 12.21 2.98
CA SER A 652 3.15 11.11 2.96
C SER A 652 3.78 9.77 3.33
N GLU A 653 5.01 9.51 2.89
CA GLU A 653 5.76 8.30 3.27
C GLU A 653 6.31 8.34 4.72
N LYS A 654 6.25 9.49 5.40
CA LYS A 654 6.86 9.73 6.74
C LYS A 654 8.34 9.32 6.83
N LYS A 655 9.10 9.61 5.76
CA LYS A 655 10.54 9.34 5.67
C LYS A 655 11.31 10.65 5.51
N THR A 656 12.37 10.80 6.29
CA THR A 656 13.39 11.81 6.06
C THR A 656 14.16 11.45 4.75
N PRO A 657 14.59 12.39 3.85
CA PRO A 657 15.21 12.07 2.53
C PRO A 657 16.73 12.46 2.34
N ASN A 658 17.73 11.60 1.98
CA ASN A 658 19.24 11.73 2.10
C ASN A 658 19.90 11.18 0.86
N TYR A 659 21.06 11.68 0.41
CA TYR A 659 21.66 11.13 -0.82
C TYR A 659 23.14 10.78 -0.68
N THR A 660 23.48 9.49 -0.90
CA THR A 660 24.87 9.09 -1.21
C THR A 660 25.19 9.41 -2.67
N SER A 661 26.23 10.22 -2.90
CA SER A 661 26.63 10.72 -4.21
C SER A 661 27.01 9.64 -5.22
N SER A 662 26.43 9.70 -6.42
CA SER A 662 27.06 9.19 -7.64
C SER A 662 27.46 10.38 -8.53
N LEU A 663 28.76 10.54 -8.82
CA LEU A 663 29.22 11.64 -9.69
C LEU A 663 28.84 11.34 -11.16
N SER A 664 27.76 11.95 -11.66
CA SER A 664 27.54 12.06 -13.10
C SER A 664 28.40 13.17 -13.70
N ASN A 665 29.61 12.76 -14.09
CA ASN A 665 30.49 13.36 -15.11
C ASN A 665 31.53 14.43 -14.74
N ASN A 666 32.62 14.40 -15.51
CA ASN A 666 33.78 15.28 -15.38
C ASN A 666 33.45 16.69 -15.86
N GLY A 667 33.42 17.65 -14.93
CA GLY A 667 33.11 19.04 -15.25
C GLY A 667 34.08 19.65 -16.28
N LYS A 668 33.52 20.12 -17.39
CA LYS A 668 34.17 21.05 -18.31
C LYS A 668 33.63 22.45 -18.07
N GLN A 669 34.53 23.41 -18.10
CA GLN A 669 34.23 24.83 -17.93
C GLN A 669 33.41 25.35 -19.14
N ILE A 670 32.19 25.83 -18.90
CA ILE A 670 31.38 26.51 -19.91
C ILE A 670 31.75 28.00 -19.94
N ILE A 671 32.61 28.38 -20.89
CA ILE A 671 32.88 29.77 -21.27
C ILE A 671 32.42 29.97 -22.71
N PHE A 672 31.76 31.09 -22.97
CA PHE A 672 31.60 31.62 -24.33
C PHE A 672 31.87 33.12 -24.36
N ASN A 673 32.25 33.60 -25.55
CA ASN A 673 32.58 35.01 -25.77
C ASN A 673 31.44 35.66 -26.55
N VAL A 674 30.98 36.82 -26.08
CA VAL A 674 29.93 37.61 -26.74
C VAL A 674 30.45 39.02 -27.07
N PRO A 675 30.04 39.64 -28.20
CA PRO A 675 30.42 41.01 -28.50
C PRO A 675 29.87 41.98 -27.44
N ASN A 676 30.68 42.95 -27.01
CA ASN A 676 30.21 44.07 -26.20
C ASN A 676 29.25 44.94 -27.05
N PRO A 677 27.99 45.16 -26.62
CA PRO A 677 27.01 45.99 -27.35
C PRO A 677 27.48 47.43 -27.60
N ASN A 678 28.24 47.99 -26.65
CA ASN A 678 28.74 49.37 -26.71
C ASN A 678 30.10 49.47 -27.45
N ASP A 679 30.84 48.36 -27.59
CA ASP A 679 32.06 48.26 -28.40
C ASP A 679 32.15 46.88 -29.09
N LYS A 680 31.65 46.80 -30.32
CA LYS A 680 31.62 45.55 -31.11
C LYS A 680 33.01 44.96 -31.42
N THR A 681 34.11 45.62 -31.04
CA THR A 681 35.47 45.10 -31.17
C THR A 681 35.96 44.38 -29.90
N GLN A 682 35.32 44.60 -28.76
CA GLN A 682 35.64 43.93 -27.50
C GLN A 682 34.77 42.67 -27.31
N GLN A 683 35.42 41.54 -27.05
CA GLN A 683 34.75 40.31 -26.62
C GLN A 683 34.62 40.30 -25.10
N LEU A 684 33.42 39.99 -24.60
CA LEU A 684 33.12 39.78 -23.19
C LEU A 684 33.12 38.29 -22.90
N GLU A 685 33.83 37.89 -21.85
CA GLU A 685 33.86 36.49 -21.39
C GLU A 685 32.70 36.26 -20.41
N MET A 686 31.73 35.45 -20.81
CA MET A 686 30.56 35.11 -20.00
C MET A 686 30.87 33.83 -19.20
N LYS A 687 30.97 33.96 -17.88
CA LYS A 687 31.56 32.93 -17.00
C LYS A 687 30.61 32.35 -15.94
N HIS A 688 29.56 33.08 -15.55
CA HIS A 688 28.83 32.79 -14.33
C HIS A 688 27.34 32.56 -14.59
N ILE A 689 26.85 31.34 -14.39
CA ILE A 689 25.41 31.10 -14.40
C ILE A 689 24.82 31.70 -13.12
N SER A 690 23.86 32.60 -13.29
CA SER A 690 23.21 33.34 -12.20
C SER A 690 21.80 32.82 -11.91
N SER A 691 21.18 32.12 -12.87
CA SER A 691 19.88 31.47 -12.74
C SER A 691 19.66 30.51 -13.91
N THR A 692 18.82 29.50 -13.69
CA THR A 692 18.46 28.44 -14.65
C THR A 692 16.96 28.18 -14.57
N VAL A 693 16.33 27.99 -15.72
CA VAL A 693 14.91 27.63 -15.87
C VAL A 693 14.73 26.64 -17.00
N GLU A 694 13.68 25.85 -16.91
CA GLU A 694 13.20 24.98 -17.98
C GLU A 694 12.07 25.71 -18.74
N CYS A 695 11.97 25.48 -20.05
CA CYS A 695 10.85 25.92 -20.88
C CYS A 695 10.75 25.03 -22.12
N ASN A 696 9.60 24.39 -22.32
CA ASN A 696 9.27 23.55 -23.49
C ASN A 696 10.25 22.37 -23.72
N GLY A 697 10.73 21.75 -22.64
CA GLY A 697 11.73 20.68 -22.63
C GLY A 697 13.19 21.16 -22.69
N GLU A 698 13.41 22.47 -22.81
CA GLU A 698 14.70 23.09 -23.08
C GLU A 698 15.19 23.87 -21.86
N ILE A 699 16.51 23.89 -21.63
CA ILE A 699 17.10 24.57 -20.48
C ILE A 699 17.66 25.92 -20.89
N TYR A 700 17.30 26.96 -20.16
CA TYR A 700 17.81 28.31 -20.33
C TYR A 700 18.56 28.75 -19.08
N ALA A 701 19.66 29.47 -19.28
CA ALA A 701 20.52 29.97 -18.23
C ALA A 701 20.88 31.44 -18.45
N SER A 702 20.84 32.25 -17.40
CA SER A 702 21.39 33.59 -17.44
C SER A 702 22.88 33.55 -17.11
N TYR A 703 23.71 33.98 -18.05
CA TYR A 703 25.14 34.13 -17.85
C TYR A 703 25.47 35.58 -17.55
N SER A 704 26.40 35.81 -16.62
CA SER A 704 26.94 37.12 -16.28
C SER A 704 28.44 37.22 -16.56
N SER A 705 28.90 38.43 -16.90
CA SER A 705 30.33 38.77 -16.97
C SER A 705 30.98 38.78 -15.58
N ALA A 706 32.32 38.71 -15.52
CA ALA A 706 33.08 38.64 -14.27
C ALA A 706 32.97 39.91 -13.38
N ASP A 707 32.55 41.04 -13.95
CA ASP A 707 32.26 42.30 -13.24
C ASP A 707 30.76 42.46 -12.90
N GLY A 708 29.90 41.48 -13.26
CA GLY A 708 28.45 41.54 -13.08
C GLY A 708 27.75 42.63 -13.90
N LYS A 709 28.47 43.35 -14.77
CA LYS A 709 27.96 44.49 -15.54
C LYS A 709 27.09 44.06 -16.72
N TRP A 710 27.38 42.89 -17.30
CA TRP A 710 26.72 42.36 -18.48
C TRP A 710 26.06 41.02 -18.18
N ALA A 711 24.91 40.77 -18.79
CA ALA A 711 24.29 39.44 -18.82
C ALA A 711 23.80 39.07 -20.21
N CYS A 712 23.61 37.78 -20.47
CA CYS A 712 22.89 37.25 -21.64
C CYS A 712 22.13 35.98 -21.26
N ILE A 713 21.17 35.58 -22.10
CA ILE A 713 20.45 34.31 -21.95
C ILE A 713 21.08 33.29 -22.90
N ALA A 714 21.26 32.06 -22.45
CA ALA A 714 21.75 30.96 -23.27
C ALA A 714 20.83 29.73 -23.15
N LYS A 715 20.52 29.11 -24.28
CA LYS A 715 19.90 27.78 -24.39
C LYS A 715 20.98 26.72 -24.25
N LEU A 716 20.75 25.71 -23.41
CA LEU A 716 21.69 24.64 -23.09
C LEU A 716 21.16 23.29 -23.62
N THR A 717 21.91 22.64 -24.49
CA THR A 717 21.65 21.23 -24.86
C THR A 717 22.44 20.31 -23.93
N GLU A 718 21.82 19.21 -23.50
CA GLU A 718 22.53 18.14 -22.79
C GLU A 718 22.99 17.05 -23.76
N THR A 719 24.29 16.76 -23.79
CA THR A 719 24.87 15.66 -24.57
C THR A 719 25.73 14.79 -23.67
N ASN A 720 25.36 13.52 -23.49
CA ASN A 720 26.05 12.56 -22.61
C ASN A 720 26.25 13.06 -21.17
N GLY A 721 25.28 13.77 -20.59
CA GLY A 721 25.40 14.36 -19.24
C GLY A 721 26.39 15.52 -19.14
N ILE A 722 26.66 16.22 -20.26
CA ILE A 722 27.39 17.49 -20.31
C ILE A 722 26.44 18.52 -20.93
N PHE A 723 26.24 19.64 -20.25
CA PHE A 723 25.50 20.79 -20.79
C PHE A 723 26.45 21.66 -21.61
N GLU A 724 26.05 21.99 -22.85
CA GLU A 724 26.79 22.88 -23.75
C GLU A 724 25.85 23.99 -24.24
N VAL A 725 26.39 25.19 -24.52
CA VAL A 725 25.60 26.32 -25.04
C VAL A 725 25.28 26.07 -26.51
N GLU A 726 24.01 25.89 -26.82
CA GLU A 726 23.49 25.72 -28.18
C GLU A 726 23.39 27.08 -28.90
N LYS A 727 22.85 28.06 -28.18
CA LYS A 727 22.45 29.37 -28.68
C LYS A 727 22.43 30.38 -27.54
N HIS A 728 22.69 31.65 -27.82
CA HIS A 728 22.59 32.72 -26.82
C HIS A 728 22.03 34.02 -27.41
N SER A 729 21.50 34.88 -26.55
CA SER A 729 21.09 36.25 -26.88
C SER A 729 22.31 37.16 -27.11
N GLU A 730 22.08 38.39 -27.58
CA GLU A 730 23.05 39.46 -27.37
C GLU A 730 23.24 39.74 -25.87
N ALA A 731 24.40 40.28 -25.50
CA ALA A 731 24.63 40.77 -24.14
C ALA A 731 23.82 42.05 -23.86
N VAL A 732 23.46 42.26 -22.60
CA VAL A 732 22.72 43.44 -22.14
C VAL A 732 23.41 44.09 -20.94
N GLU A 733 23.48 45.42 -20.95
CA GLU A 733 24.11 46.22 -19.89
C GLU A 733 23.16 46.32 -18.69
N LEU A 734 23.59 45.80 -17.55
CA LEU A 734 22.82 45.83 -16.31
C LEU A 734 23.11 47.09 -15.49
N LEU A 735 24.36 47.57 -15.53
CA LEU A 735 24.87 48.71 -14.77
C LEU A 735 25.72 49.64 -15.64
N GLU A 736 25.44 50.95 -15.60
CA GLU A 736 26.08 51.93 -16.51
C GLU A 736 27.47 52.40 -16.03
N THR A 737 27.81 52.23 -14.74
CA THR A 737 29.09 52.64 -14.14
C THR A 737 29.83 51.46 -13.51
N GLU A 738 31.15 51.60 -13.32
CA GLU A 738 31.96 50.64 -12.56
C GLU A 738 31.52 50.64 -11.08
N GLY A 739 30.60 49.74 -10.74
CA GLY A 739 30.23 49.46 -9.36
C GLY A 739 31.21 48.47 -8.74
N ASN A 740 31.83 48.83 -7.61
CA ASN A 740 32.51 47.88 -6.71
C ASN A 740 31.50 47.01 -5.94
N GLY A 741 30.46 46.53 -6.63
CA GLY A 741 29.36 45.75 -6.09
C GLY A 741 29.58 44.27 -6.34
N TRP A 742 29.58 43.49 -5.27
CA TRP A 742 29.56 42.03 -5.37
C TRP A 742 28.29 41.57 -6.10
N PHE A 743 28.40 40.45 -6.81
CA PHE A 743 27.36 39.95 -7.74
C PHE A 743 25.97 39.97 -7.11
N LYS A 744 25.05 40.74 -7.71
CA LYS A 744 23.62 40.53 -7.53
C LYS A 744 23.14 39.45 -8.49
N THR A 745 22.11 38.73 -8.06
CA THR A 745 21.44 37.68 -8.82
C THR A 745 20.71 38.27 -10.04
N ASN A 746 21.08 37.81 -11.23
CA ASN A 746 20.45 38.18 -12.49
C ASN A 746 19.47 37.07 -12.89
N GLN A 747 18.36 36.99 -12.17
CA GLN A 747 17.46 35.84 -12.28
C GLN A 747 16.69 35.83 -13.60
N ILE A 748 16.36 34.64 -14.10
CA ILE A 748 15.36 34.45 -15.15
C ILE A 748 14.13 33.69 -14.65
N PHE A 749 12.99 34.01 -15.25
CA PHE A 749 11.71 33.30 -15.14
C PHE A 749 11.07 33.17 -16.53
N VAL A 750 10.05 32.34 -16.68
CA VAL A 750 9.36 32.11 -17.97
C VAL A 750 7.85 32.28 -17.82
N LYS A 751 7.23 32.93 -18.81
CA LYS A 751 5.77 32.95 -19.01
C LYS A 751 5.48 33.00 -20.52
N ASP A 752 4.56 32.16 -21.00
CA ASP A 752 4.07 32.16 -22.39
C ASP A 752 5.18 32.27 -23.44
N ASP A 753 6.17 31.37 -23.36
CA ASP A 753 7.37 31.32 -24.23
C ASP A 753 8.29 32.57 -24.17
N VAL A 754 8.11 33.44 -23.18
CA VAL A 754 8.95 34.62 -22.93
C VAL A 754 9.80 34.42 -21.68
N ILE A 755 11.11 34.61 -21.82
CA ILE A 755 12.10 34.56 -20.75
C ILE A 755 12.32 35.99 -20.23
N GLY A 756 11.92 36.26 -18.99
CA GLY A 756 12.13 37.54 -18.32
C GLY A 756 13.42 37.55 -17.50
N LEU A 757 14.38 38.41 -17.87
CA LEU A 757 15.62 38.65 -17.13
C LEU A 757 15.45 39.80 -16.12
N VAL A 758 15.55 39.48 -14.84
CA VAL A 758 15.49 40.44 -13.74
C VAL A 758 16.83 41.17 -13.59
N ASN A 759 16.83 42.48 -13.86
CA ASN A 759 17.94 43.37 -13.50
C ASN A 759 17.73 43.90 -12.08
N SER A 760 18.29 43.21 -11.10
CA SER A 760 18.23 43.53 -9.66
C SER A 760 19.03 44.77 -9.23
N TRP A 761 19.81 45.39 -10.14
CA TRP A 761 20.42 46.70 -9.91
C TRP A 761 19.41 47.84 -10.13
N LYS A 762 18.66 47.76 -11.24
CA LYS A 762 17.68 48.77 -11.68
C LYS A 762 16.25 48.48 -11.18
N GLY A 763 15.95 47.24 -10.79
CA GLY A 763 14.60 46.80 -10.42
C GLY A 763 13.67 46.65 -11.63
N THR A 764 14.22 46.26 -12.80
CA THR A 764 13.51 46.21 -14.09
C THR A 764 13.63 44.83 -14.73
N ILE A 765 12.69 44.45 -15.59
CA ILE A 765 12.73 43.18 -16.33
C ILE A 765 13.03 43.44 -17.81
N ILE A 766 13.88 42.60 -18.43
CA ILE A 766 14.20 42.60 -19.85
C ILE A 766 13.73 41.26 -20.44
N ASN A 767 12.81 41.28 -21.40
CA ASN A 767 12.21 40.07 -21.95
C ASN A 767 12.91 39.61 -23.23
N PHE A 768 12.97 38.29 -23.39
CA PHE A 768 13.48 37.60 -24.57
C PHE A 768 12.48 36.54 -25.02
N ASP A 769 12.36 36.33 -26.32
CA ASP A 769 11.56 35.24 -26.90
C ASP A 769 12.38 33.94 -26.81
N SER A 770 11.80 32.84 -26.30
CA SER A 770 12.57 31.64 -25.94
C SER A 770 13.14 30.90 -27.16
N GLU A 771 12.39 30.83 -28.27
CA GLU A 771 12.83 30.20 -29.52
C GLU A 771 13.95 31.03 -30.19
N THR A 772 13.75 32.35 -30.32
CA THR A 772 14.69 33.21 -31.05
C THR A 772 15.88 33.69 -30.20
N LEU A 773 15.72 33.82 -28.88
CA LEU A 773 16.60 34.55 -27.95
C LEU A 773 16.83 36.02 -28.32
N GLU A 774 15.97 36.59 -29.16
CA GLU A 774 15.92 38.02 -29.46
C GLU A 774 15.12 38.76 -28.37
N ARG A 775 15.36 40.08 -28.23
CA ARG A 775 14.60 40.91 -27.29
C ARG A 775 13.12 40.95 -27.68
N SER A 776 12.25 40.79 -26.70
CA SER A 776 10.81 40.76 -26.88
C SER A 776 10.16 41.95 -26.17
N ASP A 777 9.21 42.60 -26.86
CA ASP A 777 8.28 43.57 -26.25
C ASP A 777 7.08 42.86 -25.57
N LYS A 778 6.99 41.52 -25.69
CA LYS A 778 6.01 40.70 -24.96
C LYS A 778 6.49 40.46 -23.52
N GLY A 779 5.56 40.08 -22.64
CA GLY A 779 5.84 39.78 -21.24
C GLY A 779 5.87 41.02 -20.35
N ILE A 780 6.08 40.80 -19.05
CA ILE A 780 6.01 41.84 -18.02
C ILE A 780 7.31 42.63 -17.92
N THR A 781 7.23 43.95 -17.68
CA THR A 781 8.40 44.83 -17.48
C THR A 781 8.43 45.51 -16.11
N SER A 782 7.29 45.55 -15.42
CA SER A 782 7.09 46.08 -14.07
C SER A 782 5.81 45.50 -13.47
N PHE A 783 5.71 45.42 -12.13
CA PHE A 783 4.50 44.99 -11.43
C PHE A 783 3.66 46.17 -10.92
N GLU A 784 2.34 46.15 -11.14
CA GLU A 784 1.42 47.16 -10.60
C GLU A 784 1.20 46.92 -9.10
N GLY A 785 1.29 47.98 -8.29
CA GLY A 785 1.05 47.92 -6.84
C GLY A 785 2.26 47.48 -6.00
N ILE A 786 3.29 46.89 -6.61
CA ILE A 786 4.54 46.51 -5.93
C ILE A 786 5.55 47.67 -6.02
N ASN A 787 5.83 48.31 -4.88
CA ASN A 787 6.71 49.48 -4.82
C ASN A 787 8.07 49.14 -4.20
N GLY A 788 9.07 48.89 -5.04
CA GLY A 788 10.46 48.68 -4.60
C GLY A 788 11.36 48.22 -5.73
N LYS A 789 12.61 47.88 -5.41
CA LYS A 789 13.52 47.24 -6.37
C LYS A 789 13.27 45.74 -6.39
N ILE A 790 12.78 45.24 -7.53
CA ILE A 790 12.62 43.81 -7.80
C ILE A 790 14.01 43.15 -7.74
N ASN A 791 14.12 42.07 -6.97
CA ASN A 791 15.34 41.29 -6.81
C ASN A 791 15.24 39.92 -7.49
N LEU A 792 14.17 39.18 -7.19
CA LEU A 792 13.90 37.83 -7.69
C LEU A 792 12.42 37.72 -8.12
N VAL A 793 12.15 36.94 -9.15
CA VAL A 793 10.81 36.69 -9.70
C VAL A 793 10.71 35.23 -10.14
N SER A 794 9.58 34.59 -9.87
CA SER A 794 9.18 33.37 -10.56
C SER A 794 7.70 33.43 -10.92
N TYR A 795 7.31 32.76 -12.00
CA TYR A 795 5.93 32.65 -12.46
C TYR A 795 5.50 31.19 -12.37
N ASN A 796 4.33 30.92 -11.81
CA ASN A 796 3.71 29.60 -11.86
C ASN A 796 2.52 29.60 -12.84
N PRO A 797 2.52 28.71 -13.85
CA PRO A 797 1.47 28.66 -14.86
C PRO A 797 0.13 28.18 -14.30
N ASP A 798 0.11 27.30 -13.31
CA ASP A 798 -1.11 26.63 -12.81
C ASP A 798 -1.98 27.58 -11.96
N LYS A 799 -1.35 28.32 -11.04
CA LYS A 799 -1.97 29.39 -10.26
C LYS A 799 -2.19 30.66 -11.06
N LYS A 800 -1.51 30.81 -12.21
CA LYS A 800 -1.47 32.05 -13.03
C LYS A 800 -1.00 33.26 -12.22
N ARG A 801 0.12 33.09 -11.50
CA ARG A 801 0.64 34.08 -10.54
C ARG A 801 2.15 34.20 -10.60
N TYR A 802 2.67 35.37 -10.22
CA TYR A 802 4.09 35.58 -9.94
C TYR A 802 4.33 35.62 -8.43
N ALA A 803 5.40 34.99 -7.99
CA ALA A 803 6.07 35.31 -6.73
C ALA A 803 7.15 36.36 -7.01
N VAL A 804 7.05 37.52 -6.35
CA VAL A 804 7.90 38.70 -6.60
C VAL A 804 8.59 39.10 -5.30
N LEU A 805 9.90 38.95 -5.25
CA LEU A 805 10.71 39.32 -4.10
C LEU A 805 11.47 40.63 -4.35
N LEU A 806 11.38 41.54 -3.39
CA LEU A 806 12.07 42.82 -3.40
C LEU A 806 13.44 42.76 -2.71
N GLU A 807 14.31 43.75 -2.96
CA GLU A 807 15.64 43.89 -2.35
C GLU A 807 15.61 44.03 -0.81
N ASN A 808 14.48 44.42 -0.22
CA ASN A 808 14.25 44.43 1.23
C ASN A 808 13.70 43.10 1.79
N ASN A 809 13.72 42.04 0.99
CA ASN A 809 13.17 40.71 1.25
C ASN A 809 11.64 40.62 1.40
N ASP A 810 10.89 41.67 1.07
CA ASP A 810 9.42 41.56 1.02
C ASP A 810 8.99 40.72 -0.19
N LEU A 811 8.25 39.64 0.08
CA LEU A 811 7.63 38.75 -0.90
C LEU A 811 6.19 39.18 -1.17
N TYR A 812 5.88 39.40 -2.43
CA TYR A 812 4.55 39.70 -2.95
C TYR A 812 4.07 38.60 -3.87
N VAL A 813 2.74 38.48 -3.99
CA VAL A 813 2.09 37.69 -5.04
C VAL A 813 1.37 38.64 -6.00
N ALA A 814 1.56 38.44 -7.30
CA ALA A 814 0.86 39.16 -8.36
C ALA A 814 0.09 38.19 -9.27
N ASP A 815 -0.97 38.65 -9.92
CA ASP A 815 -1.70 37.91 -10.97
C ASP A 815 -0.92 37.84 -12.30
N GLU A 816 -1.43 37.09 -13.28
CA GLU A 816 -0.78 36.87 -14.59
C GLU A 816 -0.51 38.14 -15.40
N ASP A 817 -1.25 39.22 -15.14
CA ASP A 817 -1.08 40.55 -15.74
C ASP A 817 -0.05 41.42 -14.98
N GLY A 818 0.44 40.95 -13.83
CA GLY A 818 1.48 41.62 -13.05
C GLY A 818 0.99 42.53 -11.94
N LYS A 819 -0.27 42.44 -11.56
CA LYS A 819 -0.86 43.28 -10.52
C LYS A 819 -0.83 42.59 -9.16
N ALA A 820 -0.36 43.31 -8.15
CA ALA A 820 -0.29 42.82 -6.77
C ALA A 820 -1.68 42.38 -6.26
N LEU A 821 -1.75 41.16 -5.73
CA LEU A 821 -2.96 40.60 -5.10
C LEU A 821 -3.16 41.08 -3.65
N GLY A 822 -2.21 41.82 -3.09
CA GLY A 822 -2.27 42.34 -1.73
C GLY A 822 -1.02 43.10 -1.31
N GLY A 823 -0.80 43.18 0.01
CA GLY A 823 0.49 43.58 0.58
C GLY A 823 1.54 42.46 0.48
N PRO A 824 2.72 42.64 1.08
CA PRO A 824 3.68 41.56 1.17
C PRO A 824 3.12 40.43 2.05
N ILE A 825 3.23 39.19 1.58
CA ILE A 825 2.78 37.98 2.29
C ILE A 825 3.80 37.51 3.32
N LEU A 826 5.09 37.79 3.10
CA LEU A 826 6.20 37.38 3.95
C LEU A 826 7.37 38.36 3.82
N ASN A 827 8.09 38.62 4.91
CA ASN A 827 9.45 39.17 4.82
C ASN A 827 10.44 38.01 4.98
N VAL A 828 11.18 37.71 3.92
CA VAL A 828 11.97 36.48 3.78
C VAL A 828 13.27 36.56 4.60
N SER A 829 13.38 35.72 5.62
CA SER A 829 14.56 35.59 6.48
C SER A 829 15.53 34.51 5.98
N LYS A 830 16.80 34.58 6.41
CA LYS A 830 17.78 33.50 6.20
C LYS A 830 17.38 32.25 7.04
N PRO A 831 17.78 31.02 6.66
CA PRO A 831 17.58 29.83 7.47
C PRO A 831 18.12 29.98 8.91
N GLU A 832 17.43 29.39 9.89
CA GLU A 832 17.71 29.61 11.32
C GLU A 832 18.86 28.73 11.86
N ASP A 833 19.02 27.50 11.36
CA ASP A 833 20.04 26.53 11.79
C ASP A 833 21.43 26.68 11.11
N THR A 834 21.83 27.90 10.76
CA THR A 834 23.17 28.16 10.21
C THR A 834 24.20 28.25 11.33
N THR A 835 24.56 27.12 11.94
CA THR A 835 25.45 27.03 13.10
C THR A 835 26.79 27.74 12.85
N PRO A 836 27.17 28.76 13.64
CA PRO A 836 28.34 29.57 13.34
C PRO A 836 29.64 28.90 13.82
N ALA A 837 30.47 28.46 12.88
CA ALA A 837 31.91 28.38 13.12
C ALA A 837 32.53 29.78 12.94
N ASP A 838 33.52 30.15 13.76
CA ASP A 838 34.07 31.51 13.86
C ASP A 838 34.35 32.17 12.49
N ASN A 839 33.62 33.26 12.18
CA ASN A 839 33.55 33.94 10.87
C ASN A 839 33.13 33.03 9.68
N PRO A 840 31.85 32.62 9.59
CA PRO A 840 31.32 32.05 8.36
C PRO A 840 31.10 33.16 7.32
N PRO A 841 31.36 32.92 6.02
CA PRO A 841 30.90 33.82 4.97
C PRO A 841 29.37 33.87 4.92
N ASP A 842 28.82 35.00 4.45
CA ASP A 842 27.39 35.24 4.41
C ASP A 842 26.64 34.15 3.64
N VAL A 843 25.61 33.58 4.27
CA VAL A 843 24.57 32.81 3.56
C VAL A 843 23.75 33.81 2.75
N LEU A 844 23.71 33.64 1.43
CA LEU A 844 23.08 34.56 0.49
C LEU A 844 21.92 33.88 -0.23
N LEU A 845 20.81 34.60 -0.38
CA LEU A 845 19.69 34.18 -1.22
C LEU A 845 20.10 34.27 -2.69
N ARG A 846 19.82 33.22 -3.48
CA ARG A 846 20.31 33.05 -4.85
C ARG A 846 19.20 32.99 -5.90
N GLN A 847 18.11 32.27 -5.61
CA GLN A 847 17.02 32.06 -6.57
C GLN A 847 15.68 31.89 -5.85
N ILE A 848 14.60 32.34 -6.49
CA ILE A 848 13.22 31.95 -6.15
C ILE A 848 12.69 30.99 -7.24
N SER A 849 11.97 29.94 -6.86
CA SER A 849 11.19 29.12 -7.81
C SER A 849 9.80 28.88 -7.24
N THR A 850 8.88 28.38 -8.06
CA THR A 850 7.47 28.20 -7.67
C THR A 850 6.86 27.00 -8.35
N ASP A 851 5.93 26.35 -7.67
CA ASP A 851 5.08 25.32 -8.25
C ASP A 851 3.59 25.53 -7.90
N SER A 852 2.79 24.50 -8.16
CA SER A 852 1.36 24.46 -7.88
C SER A 852 1.02 24.66 -6.40
N ASP A 853 1.94 24.55 -5.46
CA ASP A 853 1.60 24.52 -4.04
C ASP A 853 2.50 25.42 -3.18
N TYR A 854 3.75 25.62 -3.60
CA TYR A 854 4.77 26.30 -2.81
C TYR A 854 5.66 27.26 -3.61
N ILE A 855 6.34 28.10 -2.84
CA ILE A 855 7.38 29.05 -3.27
C ILE A 855 8.68 28.65 -2.57
N TYR A 856 9.76 28.56 -3.35
CA TYR A 856 11.07 28.03 -2.96
C TYR A 856 12.15 29.10 -2.99
N PHE A 857 13.00 29.14 -1.96
CA PHE A 857 14.10 30.09 -1.84
C PHE A 857 15.43 29.37 -1.67
N LEU A 858 16.28 29.37 -2.71
CA LEU A 858 17.63 28.79 -2.65
C LEU A 858 18.61 29.73 -1.94
N TYR A 859 19.29 29.24 -0.91
CA TYR A 859 20.38 29.93 -0.21
C TYR A 859 21.71 29.22 -0.42
N GLY A 860 22.70 29.92 -0.96
CA GLY A 860 24.06 29.44 -1.15
C GLY A 860 25.04 30.18 -0.23
N GLN A 861 25.95 29.44 0.41
CA GLN A 861 27.05 29.99 1.20
C GLN A 861 28.38 29.90 0.44
N ASP A 862 29.18 30.96 0.50
CA ASP A 862 30.48 30.96 -0.17
C ASP A 862 31.46 29.95 0.45
N GLY A 863 32.22 29.24 -0.38
CA GLY A 863 33.16 28.21 0.08
C GLY A 863 32.50 26.90 0.52
N CYS A 864 31.17 26.79 0.40
CA CYS A 864 30.41 25.62 0.84
C CYS A 864 29.70 24.95 -0.33
N LEU A 865 29.79 23.62 -0.41
CA LEU A 865 28.96 22.80 -1.31
C LEU A 865 27.55 22.54 -0.75
N HIS A 866 27.23 23.16 0.38
CA HIS A 866 25.93 23.04 1.04
C HIS A 866 25.00 24.17 0.62
N THR A 867 23.72 23.87 0.39
CA THR A 867 22.70 24.87 0.07
C THR A 867 21.39 24.54 0.77
N TRP A 868 20.63 25.56 1.13
CA TRP A 868 19.32 25.41 1.78
C TRP A 868 18.21 25.86 0.85
N ILE A 869 17.04 25.24 0.94
CA ILE A 869 15.82 25.70 0.27
C ILE A 869 14.75 25.97 1.33
N ASN A 870 14.43 27.23 1.60
CA ASN A 870 13.23 27.54 2.39
C ASN A 870 11.99 27.32 1.50
N ILE A 871 10.97 26.70 2.09
CA ILE A 871 9.69 26.37 1.44
C ILE A 871 8.60 27.14 2.17
N VAL A 872 7.77 27.87 1.42
CA VAL A 872 6.60 28.60 1.94
C VAL A 872 5.41 28.35 1.01
N ASP A 873 4.18 28.44 1.52
CA ASP A 873 2.99 28.40 0.66
C ASP A 873 2.73 29.76 -0.03
N TRP A 874 1.72 29.79 -0.90
CA TRP A 874 1.31 31.00 -1.62
C TRP A 874 0.64 32.07 -0.73
N GLU A 875 0.32 31.73 0.50
CA GLU A 875 -0.22 32.59 1.55
C GLU A 875 0.88 33.21 2.42
N GLY A 876 2.13 32.72 2.32
CA GLY A 876 3.31 33.22 3.03
C GLY A 876 3.68 32.45 4.29
N ASN A 877 3.01 31.33 4.60
CA ASN A 877 3.34 30.49 5.74
C ASN A 877 4.59 29.66 5.44
N LYS A 878 5.55 29.63 6.38
CA LYS A 878 6.76 28.80 6.28
C LYS A 878 6.40 27.33 6.49
N ILE A 879 6.67 26.50 5.49
CA ILE A 879 6.42 25.05 5.50
C ILE A 879 7.64 24.29 6.03
N GLY A 880 8.86 24.73 5.66
CA GLY A 880 10.08 24.10 6.15
C GLY A 880 11.34 24.60 5.46
N THR A 881 12.46 23.92 5.73
CA THR A 881 13.76 24.19 5.11
C THR A 881 14.43 22.87 4.69
N ALA A 882 14.70 22.70 3.40
CA ALA A 882 15.58 21.65 2.87
C ALA A 882 17.05 22.05 3.02
N SER A 883 17.97 21.08 3.07
CA SER A 883 19.38 21.29 3.41
C SER A 883 20.30 20.42 2.52
N ILE A 884 20.37 20.72 1.22
CA ILE A 884 21.05 19.89 0.20
C ILE A 884 22.58 19.86 0.42
N PRO A 885 23.18 18.70 0.74
CA PRO A 885 24.62 18.53 0.82
C PRO A 885 25.15 18.03 -0.53
N LEU A 886 25.81 18.88 -1.32
CA LEU A 886 26.39 18.46 -2.60
C LEU A 886 27.70 17.71 -2.35
N ASN A 887 27.61 16.38 -2.28
CA ASN A 887 28.74 15.50 -2.01
C ASN A 887 29.67 15.37 -3.24
N GLY A 888 30.80 16.09 -3.21
CA GLY A 888 31.86 15.99 -4.23
C GLY A 888 33.19 16.59 -3.77
N LYS A 889 34.31 16.02 -4.20
CA LYS A 889 35.64 16.63 -4.00
C LYS A 889 35.98 17.57 -5.15
N ILE A 890 35.58 18.83 -5.01
CA ILE A 890 36.15 19.93 -5.81
C ILE A 890 37.36 20.47 -5.03
N ASP A 891 38.57 20.33 -5.57
CA ASP A 891 39.81 20.83 -4.96
C ASP A 891 39.97 22.34 -5.22
N ALA A 892 39.02 23.13 -4.71
CA ALA A 892 38.92 24.57 -4.89
C ALA A 892 38.44 25.27 -3.62
N ASN A 893 38.99 26.46 -3.34
CA ASN A 893 38.78 27.16 -2.07
C ASN A 893 37.52 28.05 -2.02
N ASN A 894 36.74 28.12 -3.10
CA ASN A 894 35.60 29.02 -3.20
C ASN A 894 34.54 28.42 -4.13
N ILE A 895 33.58 27.73 -3.55
CA ILE A 895 32.50 27.01 -4.23
C ILE A 895 31.17 27.63 -3.79
N ARG A 896 30.21 27.82 -4.70
CA ARG A 896 28.98 28.56 -4.45
C ARG A 896 27.82 27.95 -5.26
N PRO A 897 26.81 27.35 -4.62
CA PRO A 897 25.54 27.06 -5.26
C PRO A 897 24.87 28.38 -5.70
N GLU A 898 24.51 28.51 -6.98
CA GLU A 898 23.95 29.75 -7.55
C GLU A 898 22.52 29.56 -8.08
N SER A 899 22.15 28.37 -8.57
CA SER A 899 20.80 28.13 -9.10
C SER A 899 20.35 26.69 -8.95
N PHE A 900 19.05 26.45 -9.07
CA PHE A 900 18.47 25.12 -9.25
C PHE A 900 17.39 25.15 -10.33
N PHE A 901 17.11 23.99 -10.91
CA PHE A 901 16.02 23.77 -11.85
C PHE A 901 15.64 22.29 -11.85
N VAL A 902 14.46 21.97 -12.37
CA VAL A 902 14.03 20.58 -12.57
C VAL A 902 13.96 20.31 -14.07
N LYS A 903 14.38 19.10 -14.46
CA LYS A 903 14.28 18.59 -15.84
C LYS A 903 14.07 17.09 -15.78
N ASP A 904 13.15 16.55 -16.59
CA ASP A 904 12.86 15.11 -16.68
C ASP A 904 12.66 14.44 -15.30
N GLY A 905 11.88 15.09 -14.43
CA GLY A 905 11.60 14.60 -13.08
C GLY A 905 12.81 14.56 -12.13
N SER A 906 13.89 15.28 -12.46
CA SER A 906 15.15 15.30 -11.71
C SER A 906 15.54 16.72 -11.34
N LEU A 907 15.90 16.94 -10.07
CA LEU A 907 16.43 18.21 -9.58
C LEU A 907 17.91 18.36 -9.99
N TYR A 908 18.27 19.55 -10.48
CA TYR A 908 19.65 19.94 -10.79
C TYR A 908 20.00 21.22 -10.03
N VAL A 909 21.25 21.31 -9.56
CA VAL A 909 21.82 22.49 -8.90
C VAL A 909 23.05 22.96 -9.66
N SER A 910 23.08 24.24 -10.06
CA SER A 910 24.28 24.85 -10.62
C SER A 910 25.17 25.43 -9.51
N VAL A 911 26.46 25.16 -9.63
CA VAL A 911 27.49 25.51 -8.66
C VAL A 911 28.62 26.21 -9.39
N ARG A 912 28.91 27.42 -8.96
CA ARG A 912 30.09 28.20 -9.35
C ARG A 912 31.30 27.75 -8.53
N VAL A 913 32.44 27.63 -9.19
CA VAL A 913 33.74 27.40 -8.56
C VAL A 913 34.68 28.52 -8.99
N GLU A 914 35.40 29.09 -8.03
CA GLU A 914 36.42 30.11 -8.27
C GLU A 914 37.80 29.66 -7.79
N PHE A 915 38.81 30.13 -8.54
CA PHE A 915 40.24 29.91 -8.39
C PHE A 915 40.73 28.52 -8.80
N LYS A 916 41.77 28.50 -9.64
CA LYS A 916 42.44 27.34 -10.27
C LYS A 916 41.59 26.52 -11.25
N ASN A 917 40.33 26.25 -10.93
CA ASN A 917 39.36 25.53 -11.75
C ASN A 917 38.08 26.38 -11.93
N ASP A 918 38.25 27.66 -12.33
CA ASP A 918 37.13 28.59 -12.53
C ASP A 918 36.04 27.95 -13.41
N GLY A 919 34.77 28.09 -13.07
CA GLY A 919 33.68 27.63 -13.94
C GLY A 919 32.35 27.39 -13.23
N GLN A 920 31.33 27.07 -14.02
CA GLN A 920 30.05 26.56 -13.52
C GLN A 920 29.96 25.05 -13.76
N TYR A 921 29.36 24.35 -12.80
CA TYR A 921 29.13 22.91 -12.79
C TYR A 921 27.64 22.71 -12.53
N ILE A 922 26.97 21.84 -13.30
CA ILE A 922 25.56 21.48 -13.07
C ILE A 922 25.53 20.06 -12.50
N TYR A 923 25.05 19.92 -11.28
CA TYR A 923 24.94 18.66 -10.57
C TYR A 923 23.50 18.17 -10.60
N LYS A 924 23.28 16.93 -11.04
CA LYS A 924 22.05 16.21 -10.76
C LYS A 924 21.99 15.83 -9.28
N VAL A 925 20.82 15.93 -8.67
CA VAL A 925 20.56 15.50 -7.29
C VAL A 925 19.83 14.14 -7.33
N ASP A 926 20.39 13.13 -6.66
CA ASP A 926 19.85 11.74 -6.58
C ASP A 926 18.84 11.56 -5.41
N LEU A 927 18.35 10.33 -5.12
CA LEU A 927 17.24 9.98 -4.17
C LEU A 927 17.64 8.84 -3.14
N ASP A 928 17.22 8.90 -1.83
CA ASP A 928 17.51 8.07 -0.57
C ASP A 928 17.04 8.84 0.77
N GLN A 929 17.50 8.66 2.05
CA GLN A 929 16.73 8.95 3.35
C GLN A 929 17.21 9.79 4.68
N SER A 930 17.56 11.13 4.73
CA SER A 930 17.38 12.24 5.76
C SER A 930 17.92 13.71 5.51
N ILE A 931 17.15 14.72 5.00
CA ILE A 931 17.57 16.15 4.70
C ILE A 931 16.59 17.25 5.19
N PHE A 932 15.44 16.93 5.80
CA PHE A 932 14.54 17.93 6.38
C PHE A 932 14.54 17.86 7.90
N ASP A 933 14.94 18.95 8.56
CA ASP A 933 14.50 19.26 9.92
C ASP A 933 13.14 19.99 9.81
N VAL A 934 12.06 19.23 9.98
CA VAL A 934 10.72 19.80 10.18
C VAL A 934 10.58 20.06 11.67
N ALA A 935 10.60 21.32 12.08
CA ALA A 935 10.26 21.71 13.44
C ALA A 935 8.81 21.27 13.75
N ALA A 936 8.63 20.57 14.87
CA ALA A 936 7.36 19.99 15.31
C ALA A 936 6.36 21.00 15.89
#